data_AF-A0A7S2CF24-F1
#
_entry.id   AF-A0A7S2CF24-F1
#
_cell.length_a   1.000
_cell.length_b   1.000
_cell.length_c   1.000
_cell.angle_alpha   90.00
_cell.angle_beta   90.00
_cell.angle_gamma   90.00
#
_symmetry.space_group_name_H-M   'P 1'
#
loop_
_entity.id
_entity.type
_entity.pdbx_description
1 polymer ?
#
loop_
_entity_poly.entity_id
_entity_poly.type
_entity_poly.pdbx_seq_one_letter_code
_entity_poly.pdbx_strand_id
1 'polypeptide(L)'
;MDSASLDTWNKEVQKRGWEPIADPNSSSTPRKKTDTDKDAESKVAMDDAYLLMNRAAEFRSGYGNWRKGASKGVKGEVLDIKVEKGEGATVGEQGYRAGYKNWRKGKASGAVTKSSGVTKHSVTRNMSVTMLSAESAASAANNGENWIKFFLHPDSSFNKILDGAAEVLPICSKNLPIIAHRNKGVVTVPGYARKVNSFNGIICHMGVGGFHRSHEAMYLDKLLNMDAISEDKDDPIKKRWAIIGIGLMPWDLKMKETLEAQNCLYTLMTRSPKNNATAIIGSIVDYMYAPDDRNKVLERLSNPQTKIVSLTVTEKGYCLTNGGVLDLDNTMIATDLTSPRAPQTAVGMIAEALRIRRLRGVSPFTVLSCDNLPGNGDLSRKMVIGYLQALGDPQLLAWVETYGTFPNTMVDRITPITKDEHIDLIRATYNMRDNWPVIAEDYTQWVIEDNFVNGCRPALEAGGALMVGDVHAYEMMKLRLLNAGHSALSYISYLAGHRFVDAAMTDPMVHNFIKMYFEEHTETLAPVPGVDVTDYKKSLAMRFSNPYIKDTLQRLAEDGSQKLVTTMRDPAIENIEAGREIGLFCFVVAAWIRYLVGFDTDNNPIAIKDPRGEELSAMAKAICHVEDGKPGRGSPESPKEFMTTVFGADLGSRDQAINGVHRMLTMMLDVGPNSLLELLAKDPEMFYGANRMRCTSIDGDVEDGDMFF
;
A
#
# COMPACT_ATOMS: atom_id res chain seq x y z
N MET A 1 11.07 -45.84 -42.13
CA MET A 1 10.54 -47.17 -42.50
C MET A 1 11.03 -47.45 -43.91
N ASP A 2 11.57 -48.64 -44.17
CA ASP A 2 11.74 -49.07 -45.55
C ASP A 2 10.37 -49.27 -46.21
N SER A 3 10.33 -49.38 -47.53
CA SER A 3 9.08 -49.44 -48.30
C SER A 3 8.20 -50.62 -47.89
N ALA A 4 8.78 -51.76 -47.50
CA ALA A 4 8.05 -52.92 -46.99
C ALA A 4 7.38 -52.66 -45.62
N SER A 5 8.07 -51.91 -44.75
CA SER A 5 7.54 -51.46 -43.46
C SER A 5 6.46 -50.39 -43.62
N LEU A 6 6.59 -49.50 -44.61
CA LEU A 6 5.60 -48.47 -44.93
C LEU A 6 4.29 -49.07 -45.46
N ASP A 7 4.39 -50.12 -46.27
CA ASP A 7 3.23 -50.82 -46.84
C ASP A 7 2.45 -51.60 -45.77
N THR A 8 3.18 -52.20 -44.82
CA THR A 8 2.59 -52.87 -43.65
C THR A 8 1.91 -51.88 -42.71
N TRP A 9 2.54 -50.71 -42.49
CA TRP A 9 1.98 -49.62 -41.70
C TRP A 9 0.71 -49.04 -42.33
N ASN A 10 0.73 -48.76 -43.62
CA ASN A 10 -0.41 -48.19 -44.35
C ASN A 10 -1.64 -49.11 -44.39
N LYS A 11 -1.44 -50.44 -44.46
CA LYS A 11 -2.54 -51.42 -44.35
C LYS A 11 -3.23 -51.38 -42.99
N GLU A 12 -2.48 -51.15 -41.92
CA GLU A 12 -3.02 -51.13 -40.55
C GLU A 12 -3.62 -49.77 -40.16
N VAL A 13 -3.14 -48.69 -40.78
CA VAL A 13 -3.74 -47.35 -40.73
C VAL A 13 -5.09 -47.32 -41.47
N GLN A 14 -5.18 -47.98 -42.64
CA GLN A 14 -6.44 -48.08 -43.39
C GLN A 14 -7.51 -48.90 -42.66
N LYS A 15 -7.15 -50.01 -42.00
CA LYS A 15 -8.11 -50.76 -41.15
C LYS A 15 -8.71 -49.92 -40.02
N ARG A 16 -8.02 -48.87 -39.59
CA ARG A 16 -8.48 -47.93 -38.55
C ARG A 16 -9.20 -46.70 -39.11
N GLY A 17 -9.46 -46.67 -40.42
CA GLY A 17 -10.21 -45.62 -41.10
C GLY A 17 -9.41 -44.35 -41.38
N TRP A 18 -8.08 -44.42 -41.36
CA TRP A 18 -7.18 -43.29 -41.57
C TRP A 18 -6.47 -43.39 -42.93
N GLU A 19 -6.06 -42.26 -43.50
CA GLU A 19 -5.45 -42.22 -44.82
C GLU A 19 -3.98 -42.70 -44.81
N PRO A 20 -3.59 -43.56 -45.77
CA PRO A 20 -2.21 -44.04 -45.88
C PRO A 20 -1.26 -43.00 -46.47
N ILE A 21 0.03 -43.12 -46.14
CA ILE A 21 1.08 -42.17 -46.53
C ILE A 21 1.76 -42.66 -47.82
N ALA A 22 1.87 -41.79 -48.83
CA ALA A 22 2.44 -42.14 -50.13
C ALA A 22 3.96 -42.45 -50.08
N ASP A 23 4.39 -43.44 -50.87
CA ASP A 23 5.80 -43.83 -50.98
C ASP A 23 6.61 -42.69 -51.67
N PRO A 24 7.59 -42.09 -50.98
CA PRO A 24 8.36 -40.97 -51.50
C PRO A 24 9.22 -41.28 -52.74
N ASN A 25 9.39 -42.56 -53.12
CA ASN A 25 10.42 -42.97 -54.07
C ASN A 25 9.96 -43.31 -55.50
N SER A 26 8.67 -43.20 -55.85
CA SER A 26 8.25 -43.47 -57.24
C SER A 26 8.12 -42.19 -58.06
N SER A 27 9.02 -42.03 -59.04
CA SER A 27 9.04 -40.91 -60.00
C SER A 27 8.77 -41.41 -61.41
N SER A 28 7.86 -40.74 -62.14
CA SER A 28 7.92 -40.67 -63.61
C SER A 28 7.31 -39.36 -64.13
N THR A 29 8.21 -38.58 -64.73
CA THR A 29 8.11 -37.38 -65.58
C THR A 29 7.71 -37.74 -67.05
N PRO A 30 7.71 -36.83 -68.08
CA PRO A 30 7.57 -35.35 -68.14
C PRO A 30 6.79 -34.79 -69.38
N ARG A 31 6.38 -33.51 -69.30
CA ARG A 31 6.58 -32.49 -70.37
C ARG A 31 6.85 -31.16 -69.64
N LYS A 32 8.10 -30.75 -69.37
CA LYS A 32 9.12 -30.10 -70.24
C LYS A 32 8.53 -29.00 -71.12
N LYS A 33 9.10 -27.80 -71.20
CA LYS A 33 10.14 -27.03 -70.49
C LYS A 33 10.13 -25.70 -71.26
N THR A 34 10.43 -24.55 -70.66
CA THR A 34 11.78 -23.94 -70.60
C THR A 34 11.53 -22.53 -70.05
N ASP A 35 12.42 -21.85 -69.35
CA ASP A 35 13.79 -22.13 -68.95
C ASP A 35 14.03 -21.17 -67.76
N THR A 36 14.35 -21.72 -66.60
CA THR A 36 15.73 -21.78 -66.07
C THR A 36 16.22 -20.43 -65.55
N ASP A 37 16.86 -20.34 -64.41
CA ASP A 37 17.22 -21.32 -63.39
C ASP A 37 17.90 -20.50 -62.28
N LYS A 38 17.88 -21.06 -61.06
CA LYS A 38 18.88 -20.81 -60.00
C LYS A 38 18.84 -19.41 -59.36
N ASP A 39 18.53 -19.24 -58.08
CA ASP A 39 18.86 -20.11 -56.95
C ASP A 39 17.76 -20.11 -55.91
N ALA A 40 17.52 -21.32 -55.41
CA ALA A 40 16.83 -21.58 -54.17
C ALA A 40 17.76 -21.20 -53.02
N GLU A 41 17.33 -20.30 -52.13
CA GLU A 41 17.79 -20.28 -50.75
C GLU A 41 16.71 -19.63 -49.87
N SER A 42 16.33 -20.35 -48.80
CA SER A 42 15.37 -20.00 -47.73
C SER A 42 13.86 -20.18 -48.01
N LYS A 43 13.39 -21.43 -47.91
CA LYS A 43 12.03 -21.72 -47.42
C LYS A 43 12.11 -22.19 -45.96
N VAL A 44 12.42 -21.26 -45.07
CA VAL A 44 12.00 -21.27 -43.65
C VAL A 44 11.84 -19.81 -43.22
N ALA A 45 10.62 -19.27 -43.23
CA ALA A 45 10.21 -18.06 -42.49
C ALA A 45 8.69 -17.83 -42.49
N MET A 46 7.89 -18.85 -42.83
CA MET A 46 6.46 -18.67 -43.11
C MET A 46 5.55 -18.75 -41.87
N ASP A 47 6.11 -19.08 -40.70
CA ASP A 47 5.49 -18.85 -39.38
C ASP A 47 6.04 -17.61 -38.66
N ASP A 48 7.04 -16.92 -39.23
CA ASP A 48 7.66 -15.71 -38.66
C ASP A 48 7.09 -14.41 -39.26
N ALA A 49 6.63 -14.41 -40.52
CA ALA A 49 6.00 -13.24 -41.15
C ALA A 49 4.67 -12.83 -40.49
N TYR A 50 3.94 -13.80 -39.93
CA TYR A 50 2.68 -13.58 -39.21
C TYR A 50 2.92 -13.10 -37.76
N LEU A 51 4.02 -13.55 -37.13
CA LEU A 51 4.49 -13.09 -35.82
C LEU A 51 5.15 -11.69 -35.90
N LEU A 52 5.85 -11.40 -37.00
CA LEU A 52 6.36 -10.07 -37.38
C LEU A 52 5.23 -9.11 -37.73
N MET A 53 4.14 -9.56 -38.36
CA MET A 53 2.93 -8.76 -38.60
C MET A 53 2.23 -8.34 -37.30
N ASN A 54 2.14 -9.24 -36.31
CA ASN A 54 1.52 -8.93 -35.01
C ASN A 54 2.43 -8.09 -34.09
N ARG A 55 3.75 -8.31 -34.08
CA ARG A 55 4.67 -7.47 -33.30
C ARG A 55 5.00 -6.13 -33.96
N ALA A 56 4.88 -5.99 -35.28
CA ALA A 56 4.85 -4.68 -35.94
C ALA A 56 3.56 -3.90 -35.61
N ALA A 57 2.46 -4.59 -35.29
CA ALA A 57 1.25 -3.96 -34.77
C ALA A 57 1.40 -3.52 -33.30
N GLU A 58 2.15 -4.26 -32.47
CA GLU A 58 2.48 -3.86 -31.09
C GLU A 58 3.58 -2.79 -31.01
N PHE A 59 4.62 -2.88 -31.85
CA PHE A 59 5.72 -1.91 -32.00
C PHE A 59 5.24 -0.48 -32.30
N ARG A 60 4.06 -0.33 -32.91
CA ARG A 60 3.48 0.97 -33.27
C ARG A 60 2.60 1.58 -32.18
N SER A 61 2.11 0.79 -31.22
CA SER A 61 1.05 1.24 -30.30
C SER A 61 1.53 2.17 -29.18
N GLY A 62 2.84 2.34 -28.99
CA GLY A 62 3.38 3.36 -28.10
C GLY A 62 4.82 3.65 -28.51
N TYR A 63 5.09 4.62 -29.38
CA TYR A 63 5.10 6.03 -29.01
C TYR A 63 5.87 6.33 -27.71
N GLY A 64 6.83 5.46 -27.35
CA GLY A 64 7.90 5.75 -26.44
C GLY A 64 8.93 6.67 -27.11
N ASN A 65 9.45 7.57 -26.31
CA ASN A 65 10.82 8.06 -26.42
C ASN A 65 11.08 9.18 -27.42
N TRP A 66 10.05 9.69 -28.10
CA TRP A 66 10.14 10.91 -28.92
C TRP A 66 10.56 12.17 -28.12
N ARG A 67 10.43 12.22 -26.79
CA ARG A 67 10.38 13.53 -26.09
C ARG A 67 11.56 14.02 -25.24
N LYS A 68 12.67 13.29 -24.98
CA LYS A 68 13.65 13.75 -23.96
C LYS A 68 15.17 13.67 -24.24
N GLY A 69 15.59 13.58 -25.50
CA GLY A 69 16.86 14.20 -25.94
C GLY A 69 18.22 13.80 -25.34
N ALA A 70 18.67 12.54 -25.47
CA ALA A 70 20.09 12.15 -25.55
C ALA A 70 20.27 10.79 -26.28
N SER A 71 21.09 10.76 -27.35
CA SER A 71 21.84 9.63 -27.99
C SER A 71 21.34 8.15 -27.94
N LYS A 72 21.31 7.28 -28.98
CA LYS A 72 21.59 7.27 -30.44
C LYS A 72 20.88 6.06 -31.13
N GLY A 73 19.83 6.34 -31.91
CA GLY A 73 19.30 5.51 -33.02
C GLY A 73 17.81 5.12 -32.90
N VAL A 74 16.85 5.55 -33.73
CA VAL A 74 16.83 6.48 -34.90
C VAL A 74 15.89 7.66 -34.57
N LYS A 75 16.33 8.89 -34.86
CA LYS A 75 15.57 10.14 -34.65
C LYS A 75 14.49 10.33 -35.72
N GLY A 76 13.27 10.65 -35.31
CA GLY A 76 12.23 11.22 -36.17
C GLY A 76 11.86 12.62 -35.67
N GLU A 77 11.99 13.63 -36.52
CA GLU A 77 11.42 14.96 -36.28
C GLU A 77 9.95 14.97 -36.72
N VAL A 78 9.08 15.49 -35.87
CA VAL A 78 7.75 15.94 -36.27
C VAL A 78 7.94 17.38 -36.73
N LEU A 79 7.92 17.60 -38.05
CA LEU A 79 7.81 18.94 -38.59
C LEU A 79 6.31 19.24 -38.71
N ASP A 80 5.85 20.28 -38.00
CA ASP A 80 4.60 20.94 -38.35
C ASP A 80 4.81 21.61 -39.71
N ILE A 81 4.57 20.86 -40.78
CA ILE A 81 4.50 21.43 -42.11
C ILE A 81 3.14 22.10 -42.19
N LYS A 82 3.12 23.43 -42.03
CA LYS A 82 2.05 24.23 -42.62
C LYS A 82 2.09 23.92 -44.11
N VAL A 83 1.13 23.12 -44.58
CA VAL A 83 0.88 22.96 -46.00
C VAL A 83 0.36 24.32 -46.47
N GLU A 84 1.23 25.13 -47.07
CA GLU A 84 0.76 26.26 -47.87
C GLU A 84 -0.21 25.70 -48.90
N LYS A 85 -1.38 26.34 -49.02
CA LYS A 85 -2.40 25.98 -50.01
C LYS A 85 -1.83 26.14 -51.42
N GLY A 86 -1.15 25.10 -51.90
CA GLY A 86 -1.03 24.81 -53.33
C GLY A 86 -2.33 24.17 -53.79
N GLU A 87 -2.88 24.69 -54.88
CA GLU A 87 -4.15 24.26 -55.46
C GLU A 87 -4.17 22.72 -55.66
N GLY A 88 -4.94 22.02 -54.81
CA GLY A 88 -5.21 20.59 -54.96
C GLY A 88 -5.04 19.68 -53.74
N ALA A 89 -4.56 20.15 -52.58
CA ALA A 89 -4.37 19.30 -51.40
C ALA A 89 -5.58 19.30 -50.43
N THR A 90 -6.25 18.15 -50.27
CA THR A 90 -7.25 17.91 -49.20
C THR A 90 -6.58 17.53 -47.88
N VAL A 91 -6.95 18.24 -46.81
CA VAL A 91 -6.81 18.00 -45.35
C VAL A 91 -5.43 17.53 -44.83
N GLY A 92 -4.86 18.33 -43.92
CA GLY A 92 -3.52 18.16 -43.36
C GLY A 92 -3.19 16.75 -42.85
N GLU A 93 -2.26 16.08 -43.54
CA GLU A 93 -1.68 14.81 -43.12
C GLU A 93 -0.47 15.05 -42.21
N GLN A 94 -0.42 14.40 -41.04
CA GLN A 94 0.79 14.35 -40.21
C GLN A 94 1.69 13.20 -40.67
N GLY A 95 2.94 13.53 -41.02
CA GLY A 95 3.93 12.56 -41.50
C GLY A 95 4.85 12.05 -40.39
N TYR A 96 5.05 10.73 -40.34
CA TYR A 96 5.96 10.06 -39.42
C TYR A 96 7.08 9.35 -40.20
N ARG A 97 8.32 9.36 -39.67
CA ARG A 97 9.48 8.64 -40.24
C ARG A 97 9.94 7.54 -39.28
N ALA A 98 10.19 6.33 -39.77
CA ALA A 98 10.73 5.22 -38.97
C ALA A 98 12.01 4.65 -39.60
N GLY A 99 13.09 4.50 -38.81
CA GLY A 99 14.38 4.03 -39.30
C GLY A 99 14.63 2.52 -39.15
N TYR A 100 15.43 1.98 -40.07
CA TYR A 100 15.94 0.61 -40.07
C TYR A 100 17.35 0.53 -39.49
N LYS A 101 17.66 -0.53 -38.73
CA LYS A 101 19.04 -0.90 -38.37
C LYS A 101 19.29 -2.40 -38.55
N ASN A 102 20.28 -2.69 -39.40
CA ASN A 102 21.00 -3.96 -39.63
C ASN A 102 20.29 -5.09 -40.39
N TRP A 103 20.14 -4.90 -41.71
CA TRP A 103 20.31 -6.01 -42.66
C TRP A 103 21.81 -6.09 -43.02
N ARG A 104 22.43 -7.27 -42.88
CA ARG A 104 23.77 -7.48 -43.44
C ARG A 104 23.68 -7.25 -44.96
N LYS A 105 24.65 -6.53 -45.54
CA LYS A 105 24.78 -6.29 -46.99
C LYS A 105 24.76 -7.63 -47.75
N GLY A 106 23.57 -8.09 -48.14
CA GLY A 106 23.35 -9.08 -49.19
C GLY A 106 22.79 -8.35 -50.41
N LYS A 107 23.46 -8.50 -51.55
CA LYS A 107 23.21 -7.74 -52.79
C LYS A 107 21.74 -7.77 -53.20
N ALA A 108 21.04 -6.65 -53.09
CA ALA A 108 19.71 -6.45 -53.68
C ALA A 108 19.79 -5.44 -54.85
N SER A 109 20.55 -5.80 -55.89
CA SER A 109 20.42 -5.19 -57.21
C SER A 109 19.61 -6.14 -58.08
N GLY A 110 18.27 -6.07 -58.01
CA GLY A 110 17.44 -6.95 -58.85
C GLY A 110 15.96 -7.02 -58.53
N ALA A 111 15.28 -5.91 -58.21
CA ALA A 111 13.80 -5.88 -58.19
C ALA A 111 13.23 -4.45 -58.18
N VAL A 112 13.75 -3.55 -59.01
CA VAL A 112 13.02 -2.30 -59.32
C VAL A 112 13.12 -2.07 -60.83
N THR A 113 12.22 -2.67 -61.59
CA THR A 113 11.78 -2.09 -62.86
C THR A 113 10.33 -2.49 -63.15
N LYS A 114 9.54 -1.45 -63.42
CA LYS A 114 8.23 -1.42 -64.12
C LYS A 114 6.99 -1.85 -63.34
N SER A 115 6.32 -0.88 -62.75
CA SER A 115 5.14 -0.28 -63.41
C SER A 115 4.70 0.99 -62.67
N SER A 116 4.54 2.06 -63.45
CA SER A 116 3.88 3.29 -63.09
C SER A 116 2.42 3.02 -62.74
N GLY A 117 2.05 3.24 -61.48
CA GLY A 117 0.67 3.13 -61.03
C GLY A 117 0.61 3.15 -59.51
N VAL A 118 0.06 4.21 -58.94
CA VAL A 118 -0.29 4.28 -57.52
C VAL A 118 -1.25 3.12 -57.22
N THR A 119 -0.76 2.05 -56.60
CA THR A 119 -1.62 0.98 -56.08
C THR A 119 -2.19 1.42 -54.74
N LYS A 120 -3.33 2.12 -54.79
CA LYS A 120 -4.22 2.30 -53.63
C LYS A 120 -4.66 0.91 -53.16
N HIS A 121 -4.02 0.37 -52.13
CA HIS A 121 -4.59 -0.74 -51.39
C HIS A 121 -5.62 -0.16 -50.43
N SER A 122 -6.89 -0.51 -50.64
CA SER A 122 -7.98 -0.10 -49.78
C SER A 122 -7.74 -0.61 -48.36
N VAL A 123 -7.50 0.31 -47.43
CA VAL A 123 -7.70 0.02 -46.01
C VAL A 123 -9.15 0.37 -45.71
N THR A 124 -9.86 -0.55 -45.06
CA THR A 124 -11.29 -0.45 -44.74
C THR A 124 -11.60 0.83 -43.96
N ARG A 125 -12.87 1.26 -44.00
CA ARG A 125 -13.45 2.56 -43.57
C ARG A 125 -12.96 3.21 -42.24
N ASN A 126 -12.13 2.56 -41.41
CA ASN A 126 -11.77 3.04 -40.08
C ASN A 126 -10.27 3.18 -39.75
N MET A 127 -9.33 2.80 -40.63
CA MET A 127 -7.90 3.13 -40.45
C MET A 127 -7.27 3.25 -41.83
N SER A 128 -6.48 4.29 -42.09
CA SER A 128 -5.71 4.38 -43.33
C SER A 128 -4.29 4.83 -43.01
N VAL A 129 -3.32 4.00 -43.43
CA VAL A 129 -1.88 4.27 -43.36
C VAL A 129 -1.38 4.24 -44.80
N THR A 130 -0.81 5.35 -45.29
CA THR A 130 -0.33 5.47 -46.67
C THR A 130 1.20 5.50 -46.72
N MET A 131 1.78 4.71 -47.63
CA MET A 131 3.22 4.69 -47.95
C MET A 131 3.47 5.50 -49.23
N LEU A 132 4.58 6.27 -49.30
CA LEU A 132 4.94 7.03 -50.50
C LEU A 132 5.40 6.13 -51.66
N SER A 133 5.28 6.66 -52.89
CA SER A 133 5.56 5.96 -54.16
C SER A 133 6.99 5.42 -54.29
N ALA A 134 7.19 4.45 -55.19
CA ALA A 134 8.48 3.79 -55.44
C ALA A 134 9.62 4.75 -55.86
N GLU A 135 9.31 5.88 -56.53
CA GLU A 135 10.30 6.91 -56.87
C GLU A 135 10.87 7.60 -55.63
N SER A 136 10.05 7.78 -54.60
CA SER A 136 10.46 8.41 -53.33
C SER A 136 11.39 7.50 -52.53
N ALA A 137 11.16 6.18 -52.59
CA ALA A 137 12.01 5.17 -51.95
C ALA A 137 13.37 5.00 -52.66
N ALA A 138 13.40 5.12 -53.99
CA ALA A 138 14.63 5.09 -54.77
C ALA A 138 15.50 6.34 -54.54
N SER A 139 14.88 7.52 -54.42
CA SER A 139 15.59 8.75 -54.03
C SER A 139 16.15 8.69 -52.61
N ALA A 140 15.41 8.09 -51.66
CA ALA A 140 15.87 7.89 -50.29
C ALA A 140 17.08 6.93 -50.23
N ALA A 141 17.06 5.84 -50.99
CA ALA A 141 18.18 4.90 -51.08
C ALA A 141 19.44 5.51 -51.73
N ASN A 142 19.29 6.32 -52.77
CA ASN A 142 20.42 7.01 -53.43
C ASN A 142 21.04 8.13 -52.56
N ASN A 143 20.25 8.74 -51.68
CA ASN A 143 20.73 9.74 -50.71
C ASN A 143 21.20 9.12 -49.38
N GLY A 144 21.23 7.79 -49.26
CA GLY A 144 21.71 7.10 -48.05
C GLY A 144 20.75 7.15 -46.85
N GLU A 145 19.45 7.35 -47.08
CA GLU A 145 18.44 7.45 -46.03
C GLU A 145 17.85 6.07 -45.65
N ASN A 146 17.92 5.69 -44.37
CA ASN A 146 17.49 4.38 -43.85
C ASN A 146 16.06 4.35 -43.26
N TRP A 147 15.11 5.16 -43.75
CA TRP A 147 13.78 5.27 -43.11
C TRP A 147 12.62 5.33 -44.11
N ILE A 148 11.45 4.84 -43.69
CA ILE A 148 10.18 4.85 -44.45
C ILE A 148 9.21 5.84 -43.81
N LYS A 149 8.45 6.57 -44.63
CA LYS A 149 7.42 7.53 -44.21
C LYS A 149 6.02 6.92 -44.20
N PHE A 150 5.25 7.22 -43.16
CA PHE A 150 3.83 6.87 -43.03
C PHE A 150 2.99 8.11 -42.68
N PHE A 151 1.75 8.17 -43.18
CA PHE A 151 0.77 9.20 -42.85
C PHE A 151 -0.47 8.59 -42.17
N LEU A 152 -0.98 9.25 -41.13
CA LEU A 152 -2.25 8.92 -40.45
C LEU A 152 -3.30 9.98 -40.77
N HIS A 153 -4.51 9.52 -41.13
CA HIS A 153 -5.61 10.43 -41.46
C HIS A 153 -6.21 11.05 -40.17
N PRO A 154 -6.44 12.38 -40.13
CA PRO A 154 -6.98 13.08 -38.96
C PRO A 154 -8.30 12.50 -38.44
N ASP A 155 -9.17 12.04 -39.35
CA ASP A 155 -10.47 11.44 -39.02
C ASP A 155 -10.44 9.94 -38.64
N SER A 156 -9.26 9.34 -38.45
CA SER A 156 -9.17 7.93 -38.07
C SER A 156 -9.85 7.66 -36.72
N SER A 157 -10.47 6.48 -36.58
CA SER A 157 -11.17 6.08 -35.34
C SER A 157 -10.24 6.04 -34.13
N PHE A 158 -8.94 5.91 -34.33
CA PHE A 158 -7.93 5.88 -33.28
C PHE A 158 -7.83 7.22 -32.53
N ASN A 159 -7.85 8.35 -33.23
CA ASN A 159 -7.91 9.67 -32.58
C ASN A 159 -9.26 9.87 -31.87
N LYS A 160 -10.37 9.41 -32.45
CA LYS A 160 -11.69 9.48 -31.80
C LYS A 160 -11.79 8.63 -30.51
N ILE A 161 -11.01 7.55 -30.38
CA ILE A 161 -10.94 6.72 -29.16
C ILE A 161 -10.07 7.40 -28.08
N LEU A 162 -8.98 8.07 -28.47
CA LEU A 162 -8.11 8.81 -27.56
C LEU A 162 -8.75 10.11 -27.07
N ASP A 163 -9.41 10.84 -27.97
CA ASP A 163 -10.18 12.07 -27.72
C ASP A 163 -11.60 11.79 -27.19
N GLY A 164 -11.95 10.52 -26.95
CA GLY A 164 -13.20 10.07 -26.35
C GLY A 164 -13.30 10.45 -24.87
N ALA A 165 -13.29 11.75 -24.57
CA ALA A 165 -13.26 12.33 -23.23
C ALA A 165 -14.49 11.98 -22.36
N ALA A 166 -15.52 11.32 -22.91
CA ALA A 166 -16.77 11.02 -22.22
C ALA A 166 -16.88 9.60 -21.61
N GLU A 167 -16.06 8.63 -22.03
CA GLU A 167 -16.20 7.24 -21.54
C GLU A 167 -15.30 6.96 -20.33
N VAL A 168 -15.91 6.57 -19.20
CA VAL A 168 -15.22 6.16 -17.98
C VAL A 168 -14.56 4.80 -18.18
N LEU A 169 -13.24 4.74 -18.06
CA LEU A 169 -12.48 3.51 -18.30
C LEU A 169 -12.30 2.69 -17.02
N PRO A 170 -12.68 1.40 -16.99
CA PRO A 170 -12.32 0.54 -15.86
C PRO A 170 -10.81 0.35 -15.76
N ILE A 171 -10.29 0.37 -14.55
CA ILE A 171 -8.87 0.09 -14.30
C ILE A 171 -8.60 -1.39 -14.56
N CYS A 172 -7.77 -1.66 -15.56
CA CYS A 172 -7.25 -2.99 -15.87
C CYS A 172 -6.03 -2.86 -16.78
N SER A 173 -5.26 -3.94 -16.95
CA SER A 173 -4.03 -3.91 -17.75
C SER A 173 -4.26 -3.48 -19.21
N LYS A 174 -5.43 -3.82 -19.78
CA LYS A 174 -5.83 -3.42 -21.15
C LYS A 174 -5.99 -1.91 -21.30
N ASN A 175 -6.52 -1.24 -20.27
CA ASN A 175 -6.85 0.18 -20.31
C ASN A 175 -5.72 1.08 -19.79
N LEU A 176 -4.71 0.52 -19.11
CA LEU A 176 -3.58 1.28 -18.57
C LEU A 176 -2.93 2.26 -19.57
N PRO A 177 -2.60 1.87 -20.83
CA PRO A 177 -1.99 2.81 -21.78
C PRO A 177 -2.90 4.00 -22.12
N ILE A 178 -4.22 3.78 -22.21
CA ILE A 178 -5.20 4.82 -22.51
C ILE A 178 -5.37 5.74 -21.29
N ILE A 179 -5.46 5.17 -20.08
CA ILE A 179 -5.52 5.91 -18.82
C ILE A 179 -4.29 6.80 -18.65
N ALA A 180 -3.10 6.25 -18.91
CA ALA A 180 -1.83 6.98 -18.83
C ALA A 180 -1.77 8.14 -19.83
N HIS A 181 -2.32 7.96 -21.03
CA HIS A 181 -2.40 9.00 -22.04
C HIS A 181 -3.37 10.12 -21.63
N ARG A 182 -4.61 9.76 -21.23
CA ARG A 182 -5.67 10.70 -20.84
C ARG A 182 -5.32 11.51 -19.59
N ASN A 183 -4.60 10.91 -18.64
CA ASN A 183 -4.27 11.51 -17.35
C ASN A 183 -2.77 11.86 -17.23
N LYS A 184 -2.11 12.13 -18.35
CA LYS A 184 -0.66 12.37 -18.38
C LYS A 184 -0.27 13.55 -17.50
N GLY A 185 0.67 13.31 -16.57
CA GLY A 185 1.16 14.32 -15.62
C GLY A 185 0.25 14.54 -14.42
N VAL A 186 -0.86 13.81 -14.32
CA VAL A 186 -1.83 13.90 -13.22
C VAL A 186 -1.96 12.56 -12.49
N VAL A 187 -2.01 11.45 -13.22
CA VAL A 187 -2.04 10.09 -12.67
C VAL A 187 -0.76 9.35 -13.06
N THR A 188 -0.02 8.88 -12.05
CA THR A 188 1.10 7.97 -12.27
C THR A 188 0.58 6.56 -12.54
N VAL A 189 1.16 5.85 -13.49
CA VAL A 189 0.81 4.45 -13.81
C VAL A 189 2.05 3.56 -13.75
N PRO A 190 1.91 2.24 -13.52
CA PRO A 190 3.04 1.33 -13.51
C PRO A 190 3.76 1.29 -14.85
N GLY A 191 5.06 1.60 -14.85
CA GLY A 191 5.94 1.59 -16.03
C GLY A 191 6.65 0.26 -16.29
N TYR A 192 6.37 -0.77 -15.49
CA TYR A 192 7.11 -2.03 -15.46
C TYR A 192 6.25 -3.24 -15.86
N ALA A 193 6.90 -4.34 -16.23
CA ALA A 193 6.22 -5.59 -16.56
C ALA A 193 5.68 -6.28 -15.30
N ARG A 194 4.43 -6.73 -15.34
CA ARG A 194 3.70 -7.30 -14.18
C ARG A 194 3.54 -8.82 -14.21
N LYS A 195 4.32 -9.54 -15.02
CA LYS A 195 4.23 -11.01 -15.11
C LYS A 195 4.99 -11.65 -13.95
N VAL A 196 4.35 -12.53 -13.19
CA VAL A 196 4.93 -13.20 -11.98
C VAL A 196 6.33 -13.81 -12.26
N ASN A 197 6.50 -14.47 -13.41
CA ASN A 197 7.77 -15.12 -13.78
C ASN A 197 8.91 -14.14 -14.12
N SER A 198 8.64 -12.83 -14.11
CA SER A 198 9.65 -11.79 -14.39
C SER A 198 10.33 -11.24 -13.14
N PHE A 199 9.87 -11.64 -11.94
CA PHE A 199 10.39 -11.16 -10.65
C PHE A 199 11.42 -12.13 -10.04
N ASN A 200 12.41 -11.60 -9.34
CA ASN A 200 13.45 -12.36 -8.64
C ASN A 200 12.95 -12.93 -7.31
N GLY A 201 12.00 -12.24 -6.66
CA GLY A 201 11.39 -12.67 -5.40
C GLY A 201 9.91 -12.32 -5.31
N ILE A 202 9.17 -13.10 -4.52
CA ILE A 202 7.76 -12.88 -4.22
C ILE A 202 7.59 -12.65 -2.72
N ILE A 203 6.80 -11.62 -2.41
CA ILE A 203 6.22 -11.39 -1.09
C ILE A 203 4.79 -11.94 -1.14
N CYS A 204 4.48 -12.92 -0.31
CA CYS A 204 3.11 -13.36 -0.11
C CYS A 204 2.52 -12.56 1.05
N HIS A 205 1.48 -11.78 0.81
CA HIS A 205 0.88 -10.93 1.83
C HIS A 205 -0.46 -11.49 2.31
N MET A 206 -0.61 -11.77 3.60
CA MET A 206 -1.87 -12.22 4.20
C MET A 206 -2.60 -11.03 4.84
N GLY A 207 -3.85 -10.82 4.45
CA GLY A 207 -4.68 -9.70 4.91
C GLY A 207 -4.58 -8.47 4.01
N VAL A 208 -5.03 -8.55 2.76
CA VAL A 208 -4.93 -7.40 1.82
C VAL A 208 -5.96 -6.31 2.15
N GLY A 209 -5.60 -5.44 3.09
CA GLY A 209 -6.43 -4.32 3.55
C GLY A 209 -6.21 -2.99 2.81
N GLY A 210 -6.79 -1.92 3.35
CA GLY A 210 -6.50 -0.55 2.92
C GLY A 210 -5.06 -0.16 3.27
N PHE A 211 -4.62 -0.45 4.49
CA PHE A 211 -3.27 -0.13 4.96
C PHE A 211 -2.20 -0.74 4.06
N HIS A 212 -2.21 -2.07 3.87
CA HIS A 212 -1.29 -2.78 2.98
C HIS A 212 -1.17 -2.15 1.59
N ARG A 213 -2.32 -1.88 0.97
CA ARG A 213 -2.40 -1.29 -0.36
C ARG A 213 -1.91 0.17 -0.41
N SER A 214 -2.07 0.92 0.68
CA SER A 214 -1.52 2.26 0.78
C SER A 214 -0.04 2.28 1.18
N HIS A 215 0.51 1.22 1.78
CA HIS A 215 1.81 1.28 2.46
C HIS A 215 2.82 0.32 1.83
N GLU A 216 2.88 -0.95 2.24
CA GLU A 216 3.92 -1.87 1.75
C GLU A 216 3.88 -2.04 0.22
N ALA A 217 2.67 -2.16 -0.35
CA ALA A 217 2.50 -2.29 -1.78
C ALA A 217 2.94 -1.02 -2.53
N MET A 218 2.74 0.16 -1.95
CA MET A 218 3.18 1.44 -2.52
C MET A 218 4.70 1.58 -2.51
N TYR A 219 5.38 1.20 -1.41
CA TYR A 219 6.85 1.19 -1.36
C TYR A 219 7.45 0.28 -2.45
N LEU A 220 6.88 -0.91 -2.63
CA LEU A 220 7.34 -1.83 -3.66
C LEU A 220 7.04 -1.32 -5.09
N ASP A 221 5.88 -0.70 -5.31
CA ASP A 221 5.52 -0.10 -6.60
C ASP A 221 6.48 1.03 -6.99
N LYS A 222 6.87 1.86 -6.03
CA LYS A 222 7.88 2.91 -6.22
C LYS A 222 9.22 2.33 -6.67
N LEU A 223 9.69 1.26 -6.03
CA LEU A 223 10.92 0.56 -6.44
C LEU A 223 10.83 0.01 -7.86
N LEU A 224 9.72 -0.62 -8.21
CA LEU A 224 9.52 -1.19 -9.55
C LEU A 224 9.47 -0.09 -10.64
N ASN A 225 8.90 1.07 -10.32
CA ASN A 225 8.93 2.22 -11.23
C ASN A 225 10.33 2.84 -11.36
N MET A 226 11.11 2.90 -10.27
CA MET A 226 12.52 3.33 -10.32
C MET A 226 13.36 2.37 -11.17
N ASP A 227 13.18 1.05 -11.01
CA ASP A 227 13.84 0.04 -11.85
C ASP A 227 13.51 0.24 -13.33
N ALA A 228 12.25 0.49 -13.68
CA ALA A 228 11.80 0.64 -15.05
C ALA A 228 12.52 1.78 -15.82
N ILE A 229 13.03 2.78 -15.11
CA ILE A 229 13.75 3.92 -15.69
C ILE A 229 15.26 3.91 -15.40
N SER A 230 15.73 3.06 -14.49
CA SER A 230 17.17 2.96 -14.17
C SER A 230 17.92 2.28 -15.32
N GLU A 231 18.96 2.95 -15.81
CA GLU A 231 19.87 2.43 -16.84
C GLU A 231 21.02 1.58 -16.25
N ASP A 232 21.26 1.70 -14.94
CA ASP A 232 22.28 0.94 -14.22
C ASP A 232 21.79 -0.50 -13.99
N LYS A 233 22.47 -1.47 -14.60
CA LYS A 233 22.10 -2.88 -14.52
C LYS A 233 22.48 -3.53 -13.19
N ASP A 234 23.43 -2.94 -12.46
CA ASP A 234 23.94 -3.46 -11.21
C ASP A 234 23.27 -2.81 -9.98
N ASP A 235 22.37 -1.85 -10.23
CA ASP A 235 21.56 -1.20 -9.20
C ASP A 235 20.76 -2.25 -8.39
N PRO A 236 20.84 -2.26 -7.04
CA PRO A 236 20.10 -3.19 -6.21
C PRO A 236 18.59 -3.27 -6.50
N ILE A 237 17.96 -2.19 -6.99
CA ILE A 237 16.53 -2.17 -7.35
C ILE A 237 16.20 -3.08 -8.55
N LYS A 238 17.20 -3.48 -9.34
CA LYS A 238 17.07 -4.40 -10.50
C LYS A 238 16.67 -5.80 -10.08
N LYS A 239 16.87 -6.16 -8.81
CA LYS A 239 16.29 -7.38 -8.23
C LYS A 239 14.81 -7.11 -8.00
N ARG A 240 13.97 -7.38 -8.99
CA ARG A 240 12.54 -7.04 -8.95
C ARG A 240 11.77 -7.98 -8.03
N TRP A 241 10.83 -7.41 -7.29
CA TRP A 241 9.94 -8.14 -6.39
C TRP A 241 8.49 -7.82 -6.70
N ALA A 242 7.59 -8.76 -6.41
CA ALA A 242 6.16 -8.53 -6.51
C ALA A 242 5.41 -9.11 -5.31
N ILE A 243 4.18 -8.64 -5.13
CA ILE A 243 3.28 -9.11 -4.09
C ILE A 243 2.24 -10.06 -4.70
N ILE A 244 1.99 -11.16 -4.01
CA ILE A 244 0.81 -11.99 -4.21
C ILE A 244 -0.04 -11.87 -2.94
N GLY A 245 -1.24 -11.32 -3.09
CA GLY A 245 -2.19 -11.18 -1.99
C GLY A 245 -2.81 -12.53 -1.63
N ILE A 246 -3.08 -12.74 -0.34
CA ILE A 246 -3.73 -13.93 0.20
C ILE A 246 -4.88 -13.50 1.10
N GLY A 247 -6.09 -13.87 0.70
CA GLY A 247 -7.29 -13.82 1.54
C GLY A 247 -7.48 -15.17 2.24
N LEU A 248 -7.67 -15.16 3.55
CA LEU A 248 -7.83 -16.36 4.38
C LEU A 248 -9.27 -16.56 4.83
N MET A 249 -10.03 -15.47 4.96
CA MET A 249 -11.31 -15.44 5.65
C MET A 249 -12.47 -15.13 4.71
N PRO A 250 -13.72 -15.53 5.02
CA PRO A 250 -14.88 -15.32 4.14
C PRO A 250 -15.08 -13.87 3.65
N TRP A 251 -14.76 -12.89 4.49
CA TRP A 251 -14.89 -11.47 4.15
C TRP A 251 -13.86 -10.98 3.11
N ASP A 252 -12.82 -11.76 2.84
CA ASP A 252 -11.80 -11.45 1.82
C ASP A 252 -12.31 -11.71 0.39
N LEU A 253 -13.47 -12.36 0.23
CA LEU A 253 -14.05 -12.67 -1.08
C LEU A 253 -14.28 -11.41 -1.93
N LYS A 254 -14.78 -10.33 -1.31
CA LYS A 254 -14.98 -9.06 -2.02
C LYS A 254 -13.66 -8.48 -2.54
N MET A 255 -12.58 -8.61 -1.76
CA MET A 255 -11.24 -8.14 -2.17
C MET A 255 -10.70 -8.96 -3.34
N LYS A 256 -10.87 -10.29 -3.28
CA LYS A 256 -10.55 -11.21 -4.38
C LYS A 256 -11.23 -10.77 -5.68
N GLU A 257 -12.57 -10.70 -5.68
CA GLU A 257 -13.35 -10.37 -6.87
C GLU A 257 -12.97 -9.01 -7.44
N THR A 258 -12.74 -8.03 -6.57
CA THR A 258 -12.34 -6.67 -6.95
C THR A 258 -10.98 -6.68 -7.63
N LEU A 259 -9.95 -7.26 -7.01
CA LEU A 259 -8.60 -7.24 -7.55
C LEU A 259 -8.49 -8.09 -8.81
N GLU A 260 -9.13 -9.26 -8.87
CA GLU A 260 -9.16 -10.09 -10.08
C GLU A 260 -9.74 -9.33 -11.28
N ALA A 261 -10.89 -8.65 -11.08
CA ALA A 261 -11.54 -7.85 -12.13
C ALA A 261 -10.66 -6.71 -12.68
N GLN A 262 -9.71 -6.22 -11.87
CA GLN A 262 -8.81 -5.12 -12.23
C GLN A 262 -7.38 -5.58 -12.57
N ASN A 263 -7.16 -6.89 -12.76
CA ASN A 263 -5.83 -7.48 -12.92
C ASN A 263 -4.86 -7.05 -11.80
N CYS A 264 -5.34 -7.03 -10.55
CA CYS A 264 -4.67 -6.60 -9.33
C CYS A 264 -4.16 -5.14 -9.33
N LEU A 265 -4.71 -4.28 -10.19
CA LEU A 265 -4.46 -2.84 -10.17
C LEU A 265 -5.49 -2.15 -9.27
N TYR A 266 -5.09 -1.06 -8.63
CA TYR A 266 -5.97 -0.16 -7.89
C TYR A 266 -5.33 1.22 -7.83
N THR A 267 -6.13 2.22 -7.48
CA THR A 267 -5.71 3.61 -7.35
C THR A 267 -5.38 3.91 -5.89
N LEU A 268 -4.20 4.49 -5.65
CA LEU A 268 -3.87 5.18 -4.42
C LEU A 268 -3.98 6.69 -4.66
N MET A 269 -4.86 7.35 -3.91
CA MET A 269 -4.93 8.81 -3.87
C MET A 269 -4.42 9.28 -2.51
N THR A 270 -3.37 10.09 -2.55
CA THR A 270 -2.79 10.70 -1.36
C THR A 270 -3.29 12.13 -1.26
N ARG A 271 -3.76 12.54 -0.07
CA ARG A 271 -4.28 13.89 0.13
C ARG A 271 -3.66 14.58 1.34
N SER A 272 -3.23 15.82 1.13
CA SER A 272 -2.83 16.74 2.18
C SER A 272 -3.08 18.19 1.73
N PRO A 273 -3.02 19.18 2.64
CA PRO A 273 -3.13 20.59 2.27
C PRO A 273 -2.09 21.05 1.24
N LYS A 274 -0.92 20.40 1.19
CA LYS A 274 0.21 20.82 0.34
C LYS A 274 0.40 19.91 -0.87
N ASN A 275 0.21 18.60 -0.71
CA ASN A 275 0.50 17.62 -1.75
C ASN A 275 -0.72 16.71 -1.97
N ASN A 276 -1.19 16.66 -3.20
CA ASN A 276 -2.17 15.67 -3.65
C ASN A 276 -1.55 14.90 -4.81
N ALA A 277 -1.59 13.57 -4.74
CA ALA A 277 -1.09 12.71 -5.80
C ALA A 277 -2.06 11.57 -6.04
N THR A 278 -2.08 11.07 -7.27
CA THR A 278 -2.89 9.90 -7.64
C THR A 278 -2.01 8.98 -8.46
N ALA A 279 -1.95 7.71 -8.05
CA ALA A 279 -1.17 6.69 -8.72
C ALA A 279 -1.98 5.41 -8.85
N ILE A 280 -1.89 4.75 -9.99
CA ILE A 280 -2.31 3.36 -10.12
C ILE A 280 -1.16 2.49 -9.64
N ILE A 281 -1.41 1.67 -8.64
CA ILE A 281 -0.45 0.75 -8.05
C ILE A 281 -0.61 -0.62 -8.71
N GLY A 282 0.53 -1.24 -9.06
CA GLY A 282 0.58 -2.51 -9.77
C GLY A 282 1.51 -3.55 -9.18
N SER A 283 2.07 -3.31 -7.99
CA SER A 283 3.02 -4.19 -7.31
C SER A 283 2.38 -5.49 -6.80
N ILE A 284 1.06 -5.49 -6.58
CA ILE A 284 0.25 -6.69 -6.43
C ILE A 284 -0.02 -7.25 -7.82
N VAL A 285 0.44 -8.47 -8.08
CA VAL A 285 0.39 -9.09 -9.42
C VAL A 285 -0.56 -10.28 -9.52
N ASP A 286 -0.95 -10.84 -8.37
CA ASP A 286 -1.91 -11.94 -8.26
C ASP A 286 -2.59 -11.90 -6.89
N TYR A 287 -3.72 -12.58 -6.77
CA TYR A 287 -4.47 -12.73 -5.53
C TYR A 287 -4.96 -14.17 -5.38
N MET A 288 -4.74 -14.77 -4.22
CA MET A 288 -5.19 -16.12 -3.91
C MET A 288 -6.17 -16.08 -2.75
N TYR A 289 -7.28 -16.79 -2.88
CA TYR A 289 -8.29 -16.91 -1.85
C TYR A 289 -8.27 -18.34 -1.31
N ALA A 290 -7.73 -18.51 -0.10
CA ALA A 290 -7.49 -19.82 0.50
C ALA A 290 -8.76 -20.69 0.62
N PRO A 291 -9.96 -20.14 0.91
CA PRO A 291 -11.17 -20.94 0.93
C PRO A 291 -11.53 -21.63 -0.40
N ASP A 292 -11.09 -21.09 -1.56
CA ASP A 292 -11.27 -21.76 -2.85
C ASP A 292 -10.29 -22.92 -3.04
N ASP A 293 -9.01 -22.69 -2.75
CA ASP A 293 -7.94 -23.67 -2.94
C ASP A 293 -6.75 -23.42 -2.00
N ARG A 294 -6.79 -24.07 -0.83
CA ARG A 294 -5.71 -24.00 0.18
C ARG A 294 -4.40 -24.58 -0.33
N ASN A 295 -4.46 -25.63 -1.15
CA ASN A 295 -3.26 -26.30 -1.65
C ASN A 295 -2.49 -25.39 -2.62
N LYS A 296 -3.20 -24.61 -3.44
CA LYS A 296 -2.58 -23.59 -4.30
C LYS A 296 -1.84 -22.53 -3.48
N VAL A 297 -2.42 -22.09 -2.37
CA VAL A 297 -1.77 -21.12 -1.46
C VAL A 297 -0.53 -21.76 -0.81
N LEU A 298 -0.64 -22.98 -0.27
CA LEU A 298 0.50 -23.69 0.33
C LEU A 298 1.64 -23.91 -0.68
N GLU A 299 1.32 -24.34 -1.90
CA GLU A 299 2.33 -24.47 -2.96
C GLU A 299 2.99 -23.12 -3.29
N ARG A 300 2.22 -22.03 -3.28
CA ARG A 300 2.78 -20.71 -3.50
C ARG A 300 3.72 -20.29 -2.36
N LEU A 301 3.30 -20.44 -1.10
CA LEU A 301 4.11 -20.13 0.09
C LEU A 301 5.39 -20.98 0.15
N SER A 302 5.30 -22.25 -0.22
CA SER A 302 6.43 -23.19 -0.20
C SER A 302 7.37 -23.08 -1.39
N ASN A 303 7.04 -22.25 -2.39
CA ASN A 303 7.89 -22.10 -3.56
C ASN A 303 9.20 -21.33 -3.26
N PRO A 304 10.35 -21.74 -3.81
CA PRO A 304 11.63 -21.06 -3.57
C PRO A 304 11.67 -19.57 -3.96
N GLN A 305 10.81 -19.12 -4.88
CA GLN A 305 10.69 -17.72 -5.27
C GLN A 305 10.02 -16.87 -4.18
N THR A 306 9.20 -17.46 -3.31
CA THR A 306 8.66 -16.81 -2.11
C THR A 306 9.75 -16.70 -1.07
N LYS A 307 10.14 -15.45 -0.75
CA LYS A 307 11.19 -15.16 0.25
C LYS A 307 10.65 -14.49 1.51
N ILE A 308 9.49 -13.84 1.41
CA ILE A 308 8.84 -13.14 2.52
C ILE A 308 7.36 -13.52 2.54
N VAL A 309 6.85 -13.81 3.73
CA VAL A 309 5.43 -13.83 4.04
C VAL A 309 5.16 -12.63 4.95
N SER A 310 4.33 -11.69 4.51
CA SER A 310 4.01 -10.47 5.26
C SER A 310 2.57 -10.46 5.76
N LEU A 311 2.30 -9.76 6.86
CA LEU A 311 1.03 -9.82 7.58
C LEU A 311 0.47 -8.42 7.86
N THR A 312 -0.80 -8.20 7.53
CA THR A 312 -1.66 -7.18 8.16
C THR A 312 -2.98 -7.84 8.59
N VAL A 313 -2.87 -8.73 9.58
CA VAL A 313 -3.97 -9.63 10.00
C VAL A 313 -4.73 -9.12 11.22
N THR A 314 -4.42 -7.90 11.68
CA THR A 314 -4.87 -7.30 12.94
C THR A 314 -4.38 -8.05 14.18
N GLU A 315 -4.56 -7.46 15.36
CA GLU A 315 -4.16 -8.02 16.64
C GLU A 315 -4.76 -9.41 16.88
N LYS A 316 -6.00 -9.62 16.45
CA LYS A 316 -6.72 -10.90 16.59
C LYS A 316 -6.13 -12.00 15.72
N GLY A 317 -5.46 -11.65 14.62
CA GLY A 317 -4.88 -12.61 13.68
C GLY A 317 -3.66 -13.37 14.24
N TYR A 318 -3.06 -12.88 15.32
CA TYR A 318 -1.92 -13.54 15.98
C TYR A 318 -2.36 -14.70 16.89
N CYS A 319 -3.64 -14.73 17.27
CA CYS A 319 -4.22 -15.73 18.18
C CYS A 319 -3.38 -15.92 19.46
N LEU A 320 -2.83 -14.83 20.00
CA LEU A 320 -2.10 -14.82 21.25
C LEU A 320 -3.03 -14.40 22.39
N THR A 321 -2.85 -15.00 23.55
CA THR A 321 -3.41 -14.51 24.81
C THR A 321 -2.77 -13.17 25.20
N ASN A 322 -3.34 -12.47 26.17
CA ASN A 322 -2.74 -11.26 26.74
C ASN A 322 -1.32 -11.48 27.31
N GLY A 323 -0.98 -12.73 27.67
CA GLY A 323 0.37 -13.12 28.09
C GLY A 323 1.36 -13.28 26.93
N GLY A 324 0.93 -13.06 25.68
CA GLY A 324 1.76 -13.21 24.48
C GLY A 324 2.08 -14.65 24.10
N VAL A 325 1.35 -15.64 24.65
CA VAL A 325 1.47 -17.06 24.27
C VAL A 325 0.31 -17.46 23.37
N LEU A 326 0.53 -18.42 22.47
CA LEU A 326 -0.50 -18.92 21.57
C LEU A 326 -1.69 -19.44 22.36
N ASP A 327 -2.88 -18.94 22.02
CA ASP A 327 -4.14 -19.35 22.61
C ASP A 327 -4.60 -20.67 21.98
N LEU A 328 -4.39 -21.77 22.70
CA LEU A 328 -4.79 -23.12 22.26
C LEU A 328 -6.29 -23.37 22.40
N ASP A 329 -6.99 -22.57 23.23
CA ASP A 329 -8.44 -22.66 23.39
C ASP A 329 -9.17 -21.89 22.27
N ASN A 330 -8.45 -21.07 21.50
CA ASN A 330 -8.97 -20.45 20.30
C ASN A 330 -9.46 -21.50 19.31
N THR A 331 -10.74 -21.45 18.95
CA THR A 331 -11.39 -22.47 18.11
C THR A 331 -10.72 -22.63 16.74
N MET A 332 -10.19 -21.55 16.15
CA MET A 332 -9.50 -21.63 14.86
C MET A 332 -8.15 -22.35 14.99
N ILE A 333 -7.40 -22.08 16.07
CA ILE A 333 -6.13 -22.75 16.35
C ILE A 333 -6.36 -24.23 16.65
N ALA A 334 -7.32 -24.54 17.52
CA ALA A 334 -7.69 -25.92 17.84
C ALA A 334 -8.08 -26.69 16.57
N THR A 335 -8.86 -26.08 15.68
CA THR A 335 -9.24 -26.68 14.39
C THR A 335 -8.02 -26.97 13.52
N ASP A 336 -7.12 -26.01 13.34
CA ASP A 336 -5.90 -26.18 12.55
C ASP A 336 -4.98 -27.27 13.12
N LEU A 337 -4.87 -27.39 14.45
CA LEU A 337 -4.07 -28.43 15.10
C LEU A 337 -4.64 -29.85 14.89
N THR A 338 -5.97 -30.01 14.76
CA THR A 338 -6.57 -31.31 14.40
C THR A 338 -6.35 -31.69 12.93
N SER A 339 -6.16 -30.69 12.06
CA SER A 339 -5.99 -30.87 10.61
C SER A 339 -4.80 -30.07 10.06
N PRO A 340 -3.57 -30.33 10.52
CA PRO A 340 -2.41 -29.44 10.28
C PRO A 340 -1.91 -29.43 8.84
N ARG A 341 -2.45 -30.29 7.98
CA ARG A 341 -2.16 -30.34 6.54
C ARG A 341 -3.19 -29.59 5.70
N ALA A 342 -4.28 -29.13 6.31
CA ALA A 342 -5.29 -28.29 5.70
C ALA A 342 -5.66 -27.09 6.61
N PRO A 343 -4.66 -26.28 7.04
CA PRO A 343 -4.91 -25.18 7.98
C PRO A 343 -5.74 -24.06 7.34
N GLN A 344 -6.33 -23.24 8.20
CA GLN A 344 -7.19 -22.10 7.83
C GLN A 344 -6.62 -20.78 8.36
N THR A 345 -5.88 -20.81 9.47
CA THR A 345 -5.28 -19.63 10.08
C THR A 345 -4.00 -19.21 9.37
N ALA A 346 -3.61 -17.94 9.55
CA ALA A 346 -2.32 -17.45 9.07
C ALA A 346 -1.15 -18.26 9.63
N VAL A 347 -1.15 -18.53 10.94
CA VAL A 347 -0.10 -19.32 11.60
C VAL A 347 -0.05 -20.76 11.10
N GLY A 348 -1.20 -21.41 10.93
CA GLY A 348 -1.27 -22.77 10.41
C GLY A 348 -0.73 -22.86 8.98
N MET A 349 -1.12 -21.92 8.11
CA MET A 349 -0.63 -21.84 6.73
C MET A 349 0.89 -21.58 6.66
N ILE A 350 1.41 -20.70 7.53
CA ILE A 350 2.85 -20.44 7.66
C ILE A 350 3.59 -21.71 8.11
N ALA A 351 3.12 -22.36 9.18
CA ALA A 351 3.74 -23.54 9.75
C ALA A 351 3.78 -24.71 8.75
N GLU A 352 2.68 -24.97 8.07
CA GLU A 352 2.62 -26.03 7.05
C GLU A 352 3.49 -25.70 5.84
N ALA A 353 3.51 -24.46 5.39
CA ALA A 353 4.39 -24.05 4.29
C ALA A 353 5.87 -24.21 4.65
N LEU A 354 6.27 -23.84 5.88
CA LEU A 354 7.64 -24.04 6.39
C LEU A 354 8.00 -25.52 6.46
N ARG A 355 7.08 -26.39 6.91
CA ARG A 355 7.29 -27.84 6.91
C ARG A 355 7.52 -28.38 5.50
N ILE A 356 6.68 -27.98 4.53
CA ILE A 356 6.82 -28.40 3.14
C ILE A 356 8.18 -27.93 2.58
N ARG A 357 8.60 -26.70 2.87
CA ARG A 357 9.91 -26.18 2.45
C ARG A 357 11.06 -27.00 3.04
N ARG A 358 11.01 -27.30 4.34
CA ARG A 358 12.00 -28.15 5.01
C ARG A 358 12.09 -29.51 4.32
N LEU A 359 10.97 -30.17 4.05
CA LEU A 359 10.95 -31.46 3.35
C LEU A 359 11.49 -31.39 1.92
N ARG A 360 11.34 -30.25 1.25
CA ARG A 360 11.86 -30.01 -0.10
C ARG A 360 13.30 -29.49 -0.13
N GLY A 361 13.97 -29.35 1.03
CA GLY A 361 15.31 -28.78 1.10
C GLY A 361 15.39 -27.29 0.72
N VAL A 362 14.27 -26.56 0.86
CA VAL A 362 14.18 -25.13 0.57
C VAL A 362 14.34 -24.36 1.88
N SER A 363 15.20 -23.33 1.90
CA SER A 363 15.36 -22.43 3.06
C SER A 363 14.02 -21.83 3.51
N PRO A 364 13.84 -21.46 4.80
CA PRO A 364 12.62 -20.79 5.22
C PRO A 364 12.45 -19.43 4.51
N PHE A 365 11.27 -18.84 4.66
CA PHE A 365 11.04 -17.44 4.30
C PHE A 365 11.11 -16.57 5.56
N THR A 366 11.27 -15.26 5.39
CA THR A 366 11.10 -14.28 6.48
C THR A 366 9.60 -14.10 6.74
N VAL A 367 9.18 -14.03 8.00
CA VAL A 367 7.82 -13.61 8.39
C VAL A 367 7.88 -12.15 8.83
N LEU A 368 7.29 -11.26 8.05
CA LEU A 368 7.38 -9.81 8.25
C LEU A 368 6.01 -9.26 8.66
N SER A 369 5.81 -9.03 9.95
CA SER A 369 4.59 -8.33 10.38
C SER A 369 4.63 -6.86 9.99
N CYS A 370 3.49 -6.34 9.55
CA CYS A 370 3.22 -4.93 9.33
C CYS A 370 1.94 -4.51 10.07
N ASP A 371 1.52 -5.25 11.11
CA ASP A 371 0.46 -4.82 12.02
C ASP A 371 1.01 -3.80 13.03
N ASN A 372 0.13 -2.90 13.51
CA ASN A 372 0.47 -1.84 14.46
C ASN A 372 0.54 -2.37 15.91
N LEU A 373 1.45 -3.32 16.16
CA LEU A 373 1.71 -3.92 17.46
C LEU A 373 3.16 -3.64 17.87
N PRO A 374 3.44 -3.24 19.13
CA PRO A 374 4.80 -3.19 19.63
C PRO A 374 5.45 -4.58 19.58
N GLY A 375 6.67 -4.67 19.05
CA GLY A 375 7.37 -5.96 18.92
C GLY A 375 6.63 -6.96 18.02
N ASN A 376 6.02 -6.48 16.93
CA ASN A 376 5.19 -7.29 16.04
C ASN A 376 5.92 -8.49 15.41
N GLY A 377 7.23 -8.40 15.19
CA GLY A 377 8.11 -9.49 14.78
C GLY A 377 8.25 -10.53 15.88
N ASP A 378 8.50 -10.10 17.12
CA ASP A 378 8.57 -11.00 18.28
C ASP A 378 7.23 -11.72 18.53
N LEU A 379 6.11 -11.04 18.38
CA LEU A 379 4.78 -11.64 18.47
C LEU A 379 4.54 -12.65 17.34
N SER A 380 4.96 -12.34 16.11
CA SER A 380 4.92 -13.28 14.99
C SER A 380 5.75 -14.53 15.27
N ARG A 381 6.94 -14.35 15.87
CA ARG A 381 7.80 -15.46 16.29
C ARG A 381 7.10 -16.31 17.35
N LYS A 382 6.58 -15.71 18.42
CA LYS A 382 5.85 -16.43 19.49
C LYS A 382 4.66 -17.21 18.95
N MET A 383 3.89 -16.61 18.04
CA MET A 383 2.77 -17.24 17.35
C MET A 383 3.21 -18.50 16.59
N VAL A 384 4.22 -18.39 15.72
CA VAL A 384 4.69 -19.53 14.91
C VAL A 384 5.35 -20.60 15.77
N ILE A 385 6.23 -20.22 16.69
CA ILE A 385 6.93 -21.14 17.58
C ILE A 385 5.95 -21.88 18.50
N GLY A 386 4.99 -21.17 19.11
CA GLY A 386 3.96 -21.78 19.94
C GLY A 386 3.11 -22.79 19.17
N TYR A 387 2.79 -22.50 17.90
CA TYR A 387 2.02 -23.41 17.06
C TYR A 387 2.83 -24.66 16.70
N LEU A 388 4.12 -24.51 16.36
CA LEU A 388 5.02 -25.63 16.09
C LEU A 388 5.26 -26.52 17.32
N GLN A 389 5.32 -25.93 18.51
CA GLN A 389 5.38 -26.66 19.78
C GLN A 389 4.12 -27.49 20.00
N ALA A 390 2.94 -26.90 19.78
CA ALA A 390 1.65 -27.60 19.91
C ALA A 390 1.48 -28.75 18.88
N LEU A 391 2.07 -28.63 17.69
CA LEU A 391 2.11 -29.73 16.70
C LEU A 391 2.99 -30.91 17.13
N GLY A 392 3.94 -30.71 18.05
CA GLY A 392 4.84 -31.77 18.49
C GLY A 392 5.89 -32.20 17.46
N ASP A 393 6.34 -31.29 16.58
CA ASP A 393 7.43 -31.56 15.61
C ASP A 393 8.73 -30.84 16.03
N PRO A 394 9.58 -31.47 16.88
CA PRO A 394 10.78 -30.82 17.41
C PRO A 394 11.83 -30.52 16.35
N GLN A 395 11.85 -31.27 15.24
CA GLN A 395 12.84 -31.04 14.19
C GLN A 395 12.46 -29.82 13.33
N LEU A 396 11.17 -29.65 13.02
CA LEU A 396 10.68 -28.46 12.34
C LEU A 396 10.85 -27.23 13.22
N LEU A 397 10.50 -27.34 14.50
CA LEU A 397 10.68 -26.28 15.49
C LEU A 397 12.13 -25.79 15.52
N ALA A 398 13.09 -26.68 15.80
CA ALA A 398 14.51 -26.32 15.85
C ALA A 398 15.02 -25.72 14.53
N TRP A 399 14.53 -26.22 13.40
CA TRP A 399 14.88 -25.67 12.08
C TRP A 399 14.37 -24.24 11.89
N VAL A 400 13.12 -23.95 12.27
CA VAL A 400 12.57 -22.59 12.20
C VAL A 400 13.27 -21.65 13.16
N GLU A 401 13.58 -22.10 14.39
CA GLU A 401 14.31 -21.29 15.37
C GLU A 401 15.73 -20.93 14.92
N THR A 402 16.38 -21.83 14.17
CA THR A 402 17.75 -21.64 13.69
C THR A 402 17.81 -20.79 12.42
N TYR A 403 16.88 -20.99 11.49
CA TYR A 403 17.00 -20.45 10.13
C TYR A 403 15.92 -19.43 9.75
N GLY A 404 14.81 -19.36 10.47
CA GLY A 404 13.72 -18.41 10.22
C GLY A 404 14.02 -17.05 10.85
N THR A 405 13.50 -15.97 10.26
CA THR A 405 13.61 -14.62 10.81
C THR A 405 12.25 -13.93 10.89
N PHE A 406 12.10 -13.09 11.91
CA PHE A 406 10.87 -12.40 12.30
C PHE A 406 11.18 -10.94 12.68
N PRO A 407 11.64 -10.11 11.72
CA PRO A 407 12.01 -8.73 12.01
C PRO A 407 10.82 -7.91 12.53
N ASN A 408 11.06 -7.06 13.52
CA ASN A 408 10.09 -6.06 13.95
C ASN A 408 9.98 -4.93 12.91
N THR A 409 8.80 -4.32 12.84
CA THR A 409 8.56 -3.14 12.01
C THR A 409 7.76 -2.08 12.74
N MET A 410 8.09 -0.81 12.47
CA MET A 410 7.21 0.30 12.75
C MET A 410 6.61 0.78 11.44
N VAL A 411 5.28 0.71 11.34
CA VAL A 411 4.52 1.15 10.16
C VAL A 411 3.65 2.35 10.52
N ASP A 412 3.62 3.38 9.68
CA ASP A 412 2.80 4.56 9.93
C ASP A 412 2.28 5.17 8.63
N ARG A 413 0.94 5.16 8.51
CA ARG A 413 0.18 5.87 7.48
C ARG A 413 -1.30 5.86 7.83
N ILE A 414 -1.91 7.03 7.97
CA ILE A 414 -3.35 7.13 8.16
C ILE A 414 -4.05 6.81 6.83
N THR A 415 -4.86 5.75 6.87
CA THR A 415 -5.54 5.18 5.70
C THR A 415 -7.01 4.94 6.02
N PRO A 416 -7.90 5.92 5.74
CA PRO A 416 -9.32 5.76 5.98
C PRO A 416 -9.96 4.63 5.18
N ILE A 417 -11.14 4.20 5.63
CA ILE A 417 -11.97 3.27 4.89
C ILE A 417 -12.44 3.93 3.59
N THR A 418 -12.38 3.17 2.48
CA THR A 418 -12.95 3.59 1.20
C THR A 418 -14.48 3.72 1.30
N LYS A 419 -15.01 4.88 0.93
CA LYS A 419 -16.46 5.16 0.83
C LYS A 419 -16.84 5.38 -0.64
N ASP A 420 -18.13 5.31 -0.94
CA ASP A 420 -18.64 5.52 -2.31
C ASP A 420 -18.25 6.91 -2.86
N GLU A 421 -18.22 7.94 -2.01
CA GLU A 421 -17.74 9.28 -2.38
C GLU A 421 -16.30 9.29 -2.91
N HIS A 422 -15.43 8.38 -2.43
CA HIS A 422 -14.06 8.26 -2.91
C HIS A 422 -14.01 7.60 -4.30
N ILE A 423 -14.87 6.61 -4.54
CA ILE A 423 -15.02 5.95 -5.85
C ILE A 423 -15.54 6.95 -6.88
N ASP A 424 -16.58 7.70 -6.51
CA ASP A 424 -17.18 8.74 -7.35
C ASP A 424 -16.19 9.87 -7.64
N LEU A 425 -15.35 10.25 -6.69
CA LEU A 425 -14.29 11.24 -6.89
C LEU A 425 -13.29 10.80 -7.98
N ILE A 426 -12.83 9.55 -7.95
CA ILE A 426 -11.92 9.01 -8.97
C ILE A 426 -12.58 9.01 -10.34
N ARG A 427 -13.85 8.61 -10.39
CA ARG A 427 -14.66 8.60 -11.60
C ARG A 427 -14.84 10.00 -12.19
N ALA A 428 -15.25 10.96 -11.37
CA ALA A 428 -15.54 12.32 -11.81
C ALA A 428 -14.27 13.09 -12.20
N THR A 429 -13.16 12.90 -11.47
CA THR A 429 -11.93 13.68 -11.66
C THR A 429 -11.06 13.14 -12.78
N TYR A 430 -10.92 11.82 -12.89
CA TYR A 430 -9.93 11.19 -13.78
C TYR A 430 -10.56 10.34 -14.89
N ASN A 431 -11.89 10.28 -14.94
CA ASN A 431 -12.63 9.46 -15.89
C ASN A 431 -12.20 7.96 -15.83
N MET A 432 -11.90 7.49 -14.61
CA MET A 432 -11.50 6.12 -14.32
C MET A 432 -12.53 5.44 -13.42
N ARG A 433 -12.87 4.18 -13.68
CA ARG A 433 -13.66 3.35 -12.76
C ARG A 433 -12.73 2.42 -12.00
N ASP A 434 -12.55 2.71 -10.72
CA ASP A 434 -11.92 1.83 -9.75
C ASP A 434 -12.98 1.29 -8.81
N ASN A 435 -13.08 -0.03 -8.70
CA ASN A 435 -14.04 -0.71 -7.84
C ASN A 435 -13.67 -0.58 -6.35
N TRP A 436 -12.40 -0.32 -6.03
CA TRP A 436 -11.96 -0.16 -4.64
C TRP A 436 -10.65 0.64 -4.52
N PRO A 437 -10.67 1.96 -4.79
CA PRO A 437 -9.49 2.81 -4.58
C PRO A 437 -9.14 2.90 -3.10
N VAL A 438 -7.92 3.33 -2.80
CA VAL A 438 -7.44 3.61 -1.44
C VAL A 438 -7.11 5.08 -1.32
N ILE A 439 -7.64 5.71 -0.26
CA ILE A 439 -7.31 7.09 0.11
C ILE A 439 -6.39 7.04 1.33
N ALA A 440 -5.34 7.84 1.32
CA ALA A 440 -4.43 7.95 2.45
C ALA A 440 -3.88 9.38 2.58
N GLU A 441 -3.28 9.70 3.72
CA GLU A 441 -2.44 10.90 3.83
C GLU A 441 -1.20 10.79 2.92
N ASP A 442 -0.52 11.90 2.64
CA ASP A 442 0.73 11.91 1.87
C ASP A 442 1.94 11.42 2.69
N TYR A 443 1.90 11.58 4.01
CA TYR A 443 2.89 11.04 4.92
C TYR A 443 2.88 9.49 4.91
N THR A 444 4.08 8.91 5.01
CA THR A 444 4.28 7.47 5.15
C THR A 444 5.63 7.23 5.82
N GLN A 445 5.68 6.29 6.75
CA GLN A 445 6.93 5.83 7.36
C GLN A 445 6.92 4.32 7.51
N TRP A 446 8.04 3.69 7.17
CA TRP A 446 8.26 2.27 7.37
C TRP A 446 9.68 2.07 7.89
N VAL A 447 9.79 1.62 9.15
CA VAL A 447 11.05 1.27 9.78
C VAL A 447 11.08 -0.24 9.95
N ILE A 448 12.17 -0.87 9.55
CA ILE A 448 12.27 -2.33 9.45
C ILE A 448 13.62 -2.76 10.01
N GLU A 449 13.61 -3.74 10.92
CA GLU A 449 14.84 -4.42 11.30
C GLU A 449 15.42 -5.17 10.10
N ASP A 450 16.70 -4.93 9.78
CA ASP A 450 17.36 -5.58 8.64
C ASP A 450 17.79 -7.03 8.95
N ASN A 451 16.80 -7.87 9.28
CA ASN A 451 16.96 -9.26 9.66
C ASN A 451 16.12 -10.19 8.76
N PHE A 452 16.59 -10.40 7.54
CA PHE A 452 15.92 -11.23 6.54
C PHE A 452 16.72 -12.52 6.29
N VAL A 453 16.03 -13.64 6.11
CA VAL A 453 16.64 -14.93 5.77
C VAL A 453 17.58 -14.76 4.57
N ASN A 454 18.87 -15.03 4.77
CA ASN A 454 19.94 -14.87 3.77
C ASN A 454 20.02 -13.46 3.13
N GLY A 455 19.60 -12.40 3.83
CA GLY A 455 19.54 -11.04 3.30
C GLY A 455 18.59 -10.86 2.11
N CYS A 456 17.66 -11.79 1.89
CA CYS A 456 16.79 -11.80 0.71
C CYS A 456 15.57 -10.90 0.91
N ARG A 457 15.72 -9.61 0.58
CA ARG A 457 14.64 -8.62 0.58
C ARG A 457 14.74 -7.65 -0.62
N PRO A 458 13.68 -6.89 -0.93
CA PRO A 458 13.80 -5.73 -1.81
C PRO A 458 14.72 -4.66 -1.19
N ALA A 459 15.31 -3.81 -2.03
CA ALA A 459 16.06 -2.63 -1.61
C ALA A 459 15.12 -1.50 -1.11
N LEU A 460 14.33 -1.80 -0.08
CA LEU A 460 13.25 -0.95 0.46
C LEU A 460 13.72 0.46 0.85
N GLU A 461 14.98 0.60 1.23
CA GLU A 461 15.63 1.87 1.51
C GLU A 461 15.61 2.84 0.31
N ALA A 462 15.76 2.34 -0.92
CA ALA A 462 15.65 3.18 -2.13
C ALA A 462 14.21 3.66 -2.36
N GLY A 463 13.22 2.92 -1.85
CA GLY A 463 11.81 3.30 -1.84
C GLY A 463 11.48 4.34 -0.76
N GLY A 464 12.37 4.52 0.22
CA GLY A 464 12.21 5.43 1.37
C GLY A 464 11.85 4.74 2.68
N ALA A 465 11.96 3.41 2.77
CA ALA A 465 11.91 2.72 4.06
C ALA A 465 13.22 2.96 4.84
N LEU A 466 13.18 2.86 6.16
CA LEU A 466 14.34 2.95 7.04
C LEU A 466 14.74 1.55 7.50
N MET A 467 15.86 1.05 6.99
CA MET A 467 16.43 -0.21 7.44
C MET A 467 17.33 0.06 8.66
N VAL A 468 17.05 -0.60 9.78
CA VAL A 468 17.71 -0.35 11.07
C VAL A 468 18.13 -1.66 11.76
N GLY A 469 18.98 -1.56 12.77
CA GLY A 469 19.34 -2.71 13.61
C GLY A 469 18.30 -3.04 14.67
N ASP A 470 17.59 -2.03 15.17
CA ASP A 470 16.55 -2.14 16.21
C ASP A 470 15.48 -1.07 15.96
N VAL A 471 14.21 -1.51 15.95
CA VAL A 471 13.04 -0.67 15.69
C VAL A 471 12.47 -0.04 16.97
N HIS A 472 12.83 -0.54 18.15
CA HIS A 472 12.20 -0.20 19.43
C HIS A 472 12.12 1.31 19.69
N ALA A 473 13.19 2.07 19.45
CA ALA A 473 13.19 3.51 19.65
C ALA A 473 12.15 4.25 18.78
N TYR A 474 11.94 3.78 17.54
CA TYR A 474 10.96 4.36 16.62
C TYR A 474 9.53 3.98 16.98
N GLU A 475 9.31 2.74 17.42
CA GLU A 475 8.02 2.28 17.97
C GLU A 475 7.63 3.12 19.18
N MET A 476 8.54 3.30 20.14
CA MET A 476 8.28 4.07 21.36
C MET A 476 8.00 5.55 21.06
N MET A 477 8.74 6.15 20.11
CA MET A 477 8.46 7.50 19.63
C MET A 477 7.05 7.62 19.04
N LYS A 478 6.65 6.72 18.13
CA LYS A 478 5.30 6.71 17.55
C LYS A 478 4.24 6.47 18.62
N LEU A 479 4.48 5.52 19.53
CA LEU A 479 3.53 5.12 20.56
C LEU A 479 3.24 6.28 21.52
N ARG A 480 4.29 6.96 22.02
CA ARG A 480 4.18 8.03 23.02
C ARG A 480 3.81 9.38 22.45
N LEU A 481 4.09 9.66 21.18
CA LEU A 481 3.72 10.93 20.54
C LEU A 481 2.46 10.80 19.67
N LEU A 482 2.45 9.91 18.69
CA LEU A 482 1.32 9.78 17.76
C LEU A 482 0.13 9.10 18.43
N ASN A 483 0.29 7.87 18.93
CA ASN A 483 -0.86 7.09 19.44
C ASN A 483 -1.39 7.71 20.75
N ALA A 484 -0.50 8.11 21.65
CA ALA A 484 -0.86 8.82 22.87
C ALA A 484 -1.46 10.19 22.56
N GLY A 485 -0.89 10.96 21.63
CA GLY A 485 -1.42 12.26 21.19
C GLY A 485 -2.83 12.18 20.60
N HIS A 486 -3.14 11.15 19.81
CA HIS A 486 -4.51 10.89 19.34
C HIS A 486 -5.49 10.65 20.49
N SER A 487 -5.07 9.88 21.51
CA SER A 487 -5.90 9.61 22.68
C SER A 487 -6.06 10.85 23.56
N ALA A 488 -4.99 11.63 23.72
CA ALA A 488 -5.00 12.90 24.45
C ALA A 488 -5.96 13.91 23.81
N LEU A 489 -5.89 14.04 22.47
CA LEU A 489 -6.76 14.91 21.69
C LEU A 489 -8.24 14.52 21.81
N SER A 490 -8.54 13.22 21.70
CA SER A 490 -9.88 12.73 21.40
C SER A 490 -10.91 13.10 22.46
N TYR A 491 -10.62 12.83 23.74
CA TYR A 491 -11.59 13.03 24.83
C TYR A 491 -11.89 14.50 25.06
N ILE A 492 -10.86 15.33 25.25
CA ILE A 492 -11.05 16.75 25.55
C ILE A 492 -11.68 17.50 24.38
N SER A 493 -11.26 17.21 23.15
CA SER A 493 -11.81 17.88 21.96
C SER A 493 -13.27 17.47 21.73
N TYR A 494 -13.63 16.21 22.00
CA TYR A 494 -15.03 15.77 21.89
C TYR A 494 -15.91 16.49 22.90
N LEU A 495 -15.44 16.59 24.16
CA LEU A 495 -16.13 17.32 25.23
C LEU A 495 -16.19 18.83 24.99
N ALA A 496 -15.23 19.38 24.24
CA ALA A 496 -15.24 20.77 23.77
C ALA A 496 -16.25 21.03 22.62
N GLY A 497 -16.90 19.99 22.08
CA GLY A 497 -17.90 20.09 21.03
C GLY A 497 -17.40 19.74 19.63
N HIS A 498 -16.11 19.43 19.47
CA HIS A 498 -15.57 18.99 18.19
C HIS A 498 -15.99 17.54 17.89
N ARG A 499 -15.98 17.15 16.61
CA ARG A 499 -16.29 15.78 16.16
C ARG A 499 -15.22 15.16 15.28
N PHE A 500 -14.47 15.98 14.56
CA PHE A 500 -13.39 15.56 13.68
C PHE A 500 -12.05 16.09 14.17
N VAL A 501 -11.00 15.30 13.97
CA VAL A 501 -9.62 15.60 14.39
C VAL A 501 -9.09 16.85 13.69
N ASP A 502 -9.30 16.97 12.38
CA ASP A 502 -8.87 18.12 11.61
C ASP A 502 -9.55 19.40 12.07
N ALA A 503 -10.86 19.35 12.31
CA ALA A 503 -11.61 20.49 12.84
C ALA A 503 -11.12 20.90 14.24
N ALA A 504 -10.91 19.92 15.14
CA ALA A 504 -10.36 20.18 16.47
C ALA A 504 -8.97 20.82 16.41
N MET A 505 -8.10 20.37 15.50
CA MET A 505 -6.76 20.95 15.35
C MET A 505 -6.75 22.36 14.73
N THR A 506 -7.87 22.84 14.15
CA THR A 506 -8.00 24.25 13.76
C THR A 506 -8.31 25.18 14.95
N ASP A 507 -8.75 24.64 16.07
CA ASP A 507 -8.94 25.37 17.32
C ASP A 507 -7.57 25.68 17.96
N PRO A 508 -7.20 26.96 18.12
CA PRO A 508 -5.89 27.33 18.69
C PRO A 508 -5.65 26.75 20.08
N MET A 509 -6.70 26.54 20.89
CA MET A 509 -6.56 26.03 22.25
C MET A 509 -6.24 24.54 22.24
N VAL A 510 -6.92 23.77 21.38
CA VAL A 510 -6.65 22.34 21.18
C VAL A 510 -5.28 22.13 20.55
N HIS A 511 -4.91 22.93 19.54
CA HIS A 511 -3.58 22.87 18.93
C HIS A 511 -2.47 23.16 19.97
N ASN A 512 -2.67 24.16 20.83
CA ASN A 512 -1.72 24.47 21.91
C ASN A 512 -1.60 23.32 22.92
N PHE A 513 -2.73 22.75 23.34
CA PHE A 513 -2.75 21.57 24.22
C PHE A 513 -1.91 20.42 23.64
N ILE A 514 -2.10 20.06 22.37
CA ILE A 514 -1.35 18.97 21.75
C ILE A 514 0.14 19.29 21.64
N LYS A 515 0.49 20.53 21.33
CA LYS A 515 1.89 20.96 21.32
C LYS A 515 2.53 20.76 22.71
N MET A 516 1.87 21.21 23.77
CA MET A 516 2.38 21.04 25.14
C MET A 516 2.44 19.57 25.56
N TYR A 517 1.43 18.78 25.15
CA TYR A 517 1.39 17.34 25.41
C TYR A 517 2.63 16.65 24.82
N PHE A 518 3.00 17.00 23.58
CA PHE A 518 4.20 16.45 22.96
C PHE A 518 5.49 16.86 23.68
N GLU A 519 5.59 18.07 24.21
CA GLU A 519 6.78 18.48 24.99
C GLU A 519 6.91 17.63 26.26
N GLU A 520 5.84 17.46 27.05
CA GLU A 520 5.86 16.64 28.28
C GLU A 520 6.29 15.18 28.03
N HIS A 521 5.87 14.60 26.90
CA HIS A 521 6.16 13.20 26.58
C HIS A 521 7.52 13.01 25.92
N THR A 522 8.09 14.06 25.30
CA THR A 522 9.41 14.00 24.66
C THR A 522 10.51 13.64 25.65
N GLU A 523 10.41 14.09 26.91
CA GLU A 523 11.37 13.83 27.99
C GLU A 523 11.53 12.35 28.34
N THR A 524 10.59 11.52 27.91
CA THR A 524 10.59 10.07 28.17
C THR A 524 11.15 9.27 26.98
N LEU A 525 11.48 9.93 25.87
CA LEU A 525 11.98 9.26 24.67
C LEU A 525 13.49 9.07 24.71
N ALA A 526 13.93 7.85 24.42
CA ALA A 526 15.32 7.62 24.02
C ALA A 526 15.63 8.32 22.69
N PRO A 527 16.90 8.71 22.43
CA PRO A 527 17.30 9.23 21.13
C PRO A 527 16.93 8.27 19.98
N VAL A 528 16.27 8.80 18.95
CA VAL A 528 15.86 8.03 17.77
C VAL A 528 16.85 8.28 16.65
N PRO A 529 17.62 7.28 16.20
CA PRO A 529 18.64 7.49 15.18
C PRO A 529 18.07 8.11 13.90
N GLY A 530 18.71 9.18 13.40
CA GLY A 530 18.31 9.81 12.13
C GLY A 530 16.95 10.53 12.14
N VAL A 531 16.30 10.69 13.30
CA VAL A 531 15.03 11.40 13.42
C VAL A 531 15.20 12.62 14.32
N ASP A 532 14.84 13.79 13.80
CA ASP A 532 14.63 14.99 14.62
C ASP A 532 13.22 14.94 15.23
N VAL A 533 13.14 14.72 16.54
CA VAL A 533 11.86 14.62 17.26
C VAL A 533 11.06 15.93 17.21
N THR A 534 11.73 17.09 17.12
CA THR A 534 11.06 18.39 16.98
C THR A 534 10.34 18.48 15.65
N ASP A 535 10.99 18.04 14.56
CA ASP A 535 10.35 18.00 13.24
C ASP A 535 9.30 16.91 13.14
N TYR A 536 9.48 15.78 13.82
CA TYR A 536 8.45 14.75 13.95
C TYR A 536 7.18 15.30 14.63
N LYS A 537 7.32 16.03 15.76
CA LYS A 537 6.19 16.69 16.44
C LYS A 537 5.45 17.68 15.53
N LYS A 538 6.19 18.52 14.77
CA LYS A 538 5.58 19.42 13.78
C LYS A 538 4.84 18.65 12.69
N SER A 539 5.41 17.55 12.22
CA SER A 539 4.76 16.65 11.26
C SER A 539 3.46 16.10 11.81
N LEU A 540 3.44 15.59 13.04
CA LEU A 540 2.22 15.10 13.69
C LEU A 540 1.12 16.17 13.76
N ALA A 541 1.44 17.39 14.21
CA ALA A 541 0.47 18.48 14.25
C ALA A 541 -0.11 18.81 12.86
N MET A 542 0.74 18.83 11.82
CA MET A 542 0.28 19.02 10.43
C MET A 542 -0.61 17.86 9.94
N ARG A 543 -0.28 16.63 10.31
CA ARG A 543 -1.02 15.42 9.93
C ARG A 543 -2.39 15.37 10.61
N PHE A 544 -2.46 15.68 11.90
CA PHE A 544 -3.73 15.76 12.62
C PHE A 544 -4.62 16.86 12.04
N SER A 545 -4.04 17.94 11.50
CA SER A 545 -4.76 19.05 10.86
C SER A 545 -5.21 18.77 9.42
N ASN A 546 -5.10 17.53 8.90
CA ASN A 546 -5.39 17.23 7.49
C ASN A 546 -6.91 17.07 7.22
N PRO A 547 -7.56 18.02 6.51
CA PRO A 547 -9.02 18.04 6.35
C PRO A 547 -9.55 16.97 5.38
N TYR A 548 -8.65 16.26 4.68
CA TYR A 548 -9.02 15.24 3.72
C TYR A 548 -9.17 13.85 4.32
N ILE A 549 -8.68 13.65 5.54
CA ILE A 549 -8.77 12.37 6.24
C ILE A 549 -10.12 12.24 6.95
N LYS A 550 -10.63 13.35 7.52
CA LYS A 550 -11.90 13.42 8.26
C LYS A 550 -12.04 12.32 9.32
N ASP A 551 -10.98 12.14 10.11
CA ASP A 551 -10.98 11.15 11.17
C ASP A 551 -11.85 11.63 12.34
N THR A 552 -12.67 10.74 12.90
CA THR A 552 -13.60 11.10 13.97
C THR A 552 -12.93 10.95 15.33
N LEU A 553 -13.12 11.93 16.22
CA LEU A 553 -12.63 11.87 17.60
C LEU A 553 -13.21 10.66 18.34
N GLN A 554 -14.47 10.28 18.06
CA GLN A 554 -15.11 9.13 18.69
C GLN A 554 -14.38 7.82 18.37
N ARG A 555 -13.96 7.61 17.11
CA ARG A 555 -13.15 6.43 16.71
C ARG A 555 -11.80 6.40 17.44
N LEU A 556 -11.16 7.56 17.62
CA LEU A 556 -9.91 7.64 18.37
C LEU A 556 -10.09 7.35 19.86
N ALA A 557 -11.24 7.75 20.42
CA ALA A 557 -11.64 7.54 21.81
C ALA A 557 -12.10 6.10 22.15
N GLU A 558 -12.26 5.21 21.14
CA GLU A 558 -12.59 3.79 21.40
C GLU A 558 -11.44 3.09 22.12
N ASP A 559 -11.74 2.08 22.94
CA ASP A 559 -10.77 1.21 23.63
C ASP A 559 -9.73 1.97 24.49
N GLY A 560 -10.15 3.07 25.11
CA GLY A 560 -9.32 3.89 25.98
C GLY A 560 -8.67 3.11 27.13
N SER A 561 -9.36 2.11 27.67
CA SER A 561 -8.86 1.25 28.75
C SER A 561 -7.61 0.46 28.39
N GLN A 562 -7.42 0.18 27.10
CA GLN A 562 -6.22 -0.48 26.58
C GLN A 562 -5.21 0.56 26.09
N LYS A 563 -5.65 1.53 25.29
CA LYS A 563 -4.77 2.54 24.66
C LYS A 563 -4.03 3.39 25.69
N LEU A 564 -4.72 3.91 26.71
CA LEU A 564 -4.06 4.79 27.69
C LEU A 564 -3.05 4.02 28.55
N VAL A 565 -3.33 2.76 28.87
CA VAL A 565 -2.38 1.90 29.59
C VAL A 565 -1.12 1.67 28.77
N THR A 566 -1.28 1.28 27.50
CA THR A 566 -0.14 0.99 26.62
C THR A 566 0.66 2.23 26.24
N THR A 567 0.03 3.41 26.15
CA THR A 567 0.68 4.62 25.63
C THR A 567 1.14 5.62 26.67
N MET A 568 0.52 5.66 27.86
CA MET A 568 0.74 6.73 28.85
C MET A 568 1.15 6.25 30.24
N ARG A 569 0.92 4.98 30.61
CA ARG A 569 1.28 4.47 31.95
C ARG A 569 2.77 4.60 32.25
N ASP A 570 3.61 4.02 31.39
CA ASP A 570 5.06 3.98 31.61
C ASP A 570 5.69 5.38 31.52
N PRO A 571 5.34 6.24 30.54
CA PRO A 571 5.77 7.65 30.54
C PRO A 571 5.45 8.39 31.84
N ALA A 572 4.25 8.20 32.40
CA ALA A 572 3.85 8.84 33.66
C ALA A 572 4.71 8.33 34.83
N ILE A 573 4.96 7.02 34.91
CA ILE A 573 5.82 6.43 35.93
C ILE A 573 7.25 6.97 35.81
N GLU A 574 7.83 6.95 34.61
CA GLU A 574 9.18 7.46 34.32
C GLU A 574 9.33 8.94 34.70
N ASN A 575 8.32 9.76 34.40
CA ASN A 575 8.32 11.16 34.79
C ASN A 575 8.29 11.33 36.32
N ILE A 576 7.41 10.60 37.02
CA ILE A 576 7.34 10.67 38.50
C ILE A 576 8.67 10.21 39.12
N GLU A 577 9.25 9.11 38.64
CA GLU A 577 10.53 8.57 39.16
C GLU A 577 11.71 9.50 38.90
N ALA A 578 11.68 10.25 37.80
CA ALA A 578 12.65 11.28 37.51
C ALA A 578 12.36 12.63 38.21
N GLY A 579 11.33 12.73 39.05
CA GLY A 579 10.93 13.96 39.74
C GLY A 579 10.35 15.04 38.81
N ARG A 580 9.88 14.65 37.62
CA ARG A 580 9.18 15.53 36.67
C ARG A 580 7.68 15.55 36.94
N GLU A 581 7.03 16.61 36.49
CA GLU A 581 5.57 16.75 36.60
C GLU A 581 4.84 15.98 35.49
N ILE A 582 3.59 15.61 35.75
CA ILE A 582 2.72 14.80 34.86
C ILE A 582 1.36 15.48 34.62
N GLY A 583 1.38 16.82 34.48
CA GLY A 583 0.19 17.66 34.43
C GLY A 583 -0.76 17.30 33.29
N LEU A 584 -0.23 17.11 32.08
CA LEU A 584 -1.07 16.79 30.92
C LEU A 584 -1.50 15.34 30.88
N PHE A 585 -0.70 14.41 31.41
CA PHE A 585 -1.19 13.06 31.72
C PHE A 585 -2.44 13.14 32.61
N CYS A 586 -2.39 13.90 33.71
CA CYS A 586 -3.52 14.04 34.64
C CYS A 586 -4.74 14.67 33.96
N PHE A 587 -4.52 15.68 33.13
CA PHE A 587 -5.58 16.35 32.37
C PHE A 587 -6.27 15.41 31.38
N VAL A 588 -5.49 14.61 30.65
CA VAL A 588 -6.03 13.61 29.70
C VAL A 588 -6.86 12.55 30.42
N VAL A 589 -6.36 12.01 31.53
CA VAL A 589 -7.11 11.00 32.31
C VAL A 589 -8.38 11.60 32.91
N ALA A 590 -8.34 12.84 33.40
CA ALA A 590 -9.54 13.55 33.85
C ALA A 590 -10.57 13.75 32.72
N ALA A 591 -10.12 14.15 31.53
CA ALA A 591 -10.97 14.27 30.35
C ALA A 591 -11.61 12.92 29.97
N TRP A 592 -10.86 11.83 30.08
CA TRP A 592 -11.37 10.49 29.82
C TRP A 592 -12.40 10.03 30.86
N ILE A 593 -12.14 10.25 32.15
CA ILE A 593 -13.14 9.99 33.22
C ILE A 593 -14.41 10.78 32.94
N ARG A 594 -14.30 12.06 32.60
CA ARG A 594 -15.46 12.90 32.26
C ARG A 594 -16.19 12.38 31.01
N TYR A 595 -15.46 11.92 29.99
CA TYR A 595 -16.03 11.33 28.78
C TYR A 595 -16.82 10.04 29.08
N LEU A 596 -16.29 9.17 29.96
CA LEU A 596 -16.90 7.92 30.39
C LEU A 596 -18.22 8.08 31.17
N VAL A 597 -18.53 9.28 31.67
CA VAL A 597 -19.87 9.58 32.20
C VAL A 597 -20.96 9.31 31.15
N GLY A 598 -20.62 9.45 29.86
CA GLY A 598 -21.49 9.07 28.75
C GLY A 598 -22.40 10.20 28.25
N PHE A 599 -22.13 11.45 28.62
CA PHE A 599 -22.86 12.63 28.14
C PHE A 599 -21.90 13.76 27.82
N ASP A 600 -22.10 14.47 26.70
CA ASP A 600 -21.31 15.66 26.37
C ASP A 600 -21.76 16.89 27.19
N THR A 601 -21.20 18.07 26.89
CA THR A 601 -21.52 19.32 27.58
C THR A 601 -22.92 19.86 27.28
N ASP A 602 -23.53 19.40 26.19
CA ASP A 602 -24.90 19.73 25.78
C ASP A 602 -25.91 18.66 26.27
N ASN A 603 -25.47 17.70 27.09
CA ASN A 603 -26.22 16.53 27.56
C ASN A 603 -26.65 15.55 26.46
N ASN A 604 -25.97 15.54 25.32
CA ASN A 604 -26.17 14.49 24.33
C ASN A 604 -25.47 13.20 24.79
N PRO A 605 -26.09 12.03 24.57
CA PRO A 605 -25.48 10.76 24.95
C PRO A 605 -24.25 10.46 24.10
N ILE A 606 -23.20 9.97 24.75
CA ILE A 606 -21.97 9.49 24.13
C ILE A 606 -21.98 7.97 24.18
N ALA A 607 -21.90 7.33 23.01
CA ALA A 607 -21.73 5.88 22.94
C ALA A 607 -20.29 5.49 23.31
N ILE A 608 -20.12 4.95 24.51
CA ILE A 608 -18.84 4.43 25.00
C ILE A 608 -18.59 3.06 24.35
N LYS A 609 -17.54 2.98 23.54
CA LYS A 609 -17.06 1.73 22.93
C LYS A 609 -15.70 1.39 23.52
N ASP A 610 -15.74 0.49 24.49
CA ASP A 610 -14.56 0.03 25.20
C ASP A 610 -14.86 -1.38 25.74
N PRO A 611 -13.91 -2.33 25.71
CA PRO A 611 -14.11 -3.68 26.26
C PRO A 611 -14.48 -3.67 27.75
N ARG A 612 -14.11 -2.62 28.49
CA ARG A 612 -14.44 -2.39 29.90
C ARG A 612 -15.43 -1.24 30.09
N GLY A 613 -16.17 -0.87 29.04
CA GLY A 613 -16.99 0.34 29.01
C GLY A 613 -18.03 0.44 30.12
N GLU A 614 -18.77 -0.64 30.41
CA GLU A 614 -19.81 -0.64 31.45
C GLU A 614 -19.21 -0.42 32.86
N GLU A 615 -18.17 -1.19 33.20
CA GLU A 615 -17.42 -1.09 34.46
C GLU A 615 -16.88 0.33 34.68
N LEU A 616 -16.15 0.84 33.68
CA LEU A 616 -15.47 2.13 33.79
C LEU A 616 -16.45 3.31 33.76
N SER A 617 -17.56 3.19 33.04
CA SER A 617 -18.62 4.21 33.05
C SER A 617 -19.32 4.27 34.42
N ALA A 618 -19.52 3.13 35.08
CA ALA A 618 -20.09 3.09 36.42
C ALA A 618 -19.16 3.78 37.45
N MET A 619 -17.86 3.50 37.40
CA MET A 619 -16.86 4.16 38.24
C MET A 619 -16.82 5.67 37.97
N ALA A 620 -16.80 6.10 36.71
CA ALA A 620 -16.77 7.51 36.34
C ALA A 620 -18.00 8.28 36.87
N LYS A 621 -19.20 7.67 36.79
CA LYS A 621 -20.44 8.27 37.32
C LYS A 621 -20.45 8.42 38.83
N ALA A 622 -19.89 7.45 39.55
CA ALA A 622 -19.72 7.53 41.01
C ALA A 622 -18.76 8.67 41.38
N ILE A 623 -17.59 8.72 40.74
CA ILE A 623 -16.58 9.76 40.96
C ILE A 623 -17.17 11.15 40.71
N CYS A 624 -17.92 11.33 39.62
CA CYS A 624 -18.44 12.64 39.21
C CYS A 624 -19.81 12.99 39.85
N HIS A 625 -20.33 12.19 40.80
CA HIS A 625 -21.63 12.41 41.44
C HIS A 625 -22.77 12.73 40.45
N VAL A 626 -23.03 11.82 39.51
CA VAL A 626 -23.98 12.08 38.42
C VAL A 626 -25.43 11.94 38.88
N GLU A 627 -26.22 13.01 38.73
CA GLU A 627 -27.68 13.04 38.93
C GLU A 627 -28.38 13.44 37.61
N ASP A 628 -29.44 12.72 37.21
CA ASP A 628 -30.20 12.96 35.97
C ASP A 628 -29.34 13.07 34.70
N GLY A 629 -28.24 12.32 34.64
CA GLY A 629 -27.30 12.31 33.51
C GLY A 629 -26.30 13.47 33.49
N LYS A 630 -26.34 14.37 34.49
CA LYS A 630 -25.42 15.50 34.63
C LYS A 630 -24.40 15.22 35.74
N PRO A 631 -23.10 15.38 35.48
CA PRO A 631 -22.11 15.29 36.55
C PRO A 631 -22.27 16.47 37.52
N GLY A 632 -22.09 16.19 38.81
CA GLY A 632 -22.16 17.19 39.87
C GLY A 632 -21.05 18.23 39.76
N ARG A 633 -21.37 19.49 40.12
CA ARG A 633 -20.37 20.54 40.31
C ARG A 633 -19.72 20.39 41.69
N GLY A 634 -18.46 20.83 41.84
CA GLY A 634 -17.68 20.72 43.07
C GLY A 634 -16.66 19.58 43.05
N SER A 635 -16.12 19.25 44.23
CA SER A 635 -15.07 18.23 44.35
C SER A 635 -15.64 16.82 44.09
N PRO A 636 -15.16 16.10 43.06
CA PRO A 636 -15.51 14.70 42.83
C PRO A 636 -14.93 13.80 43.93
N GLU A 637 -15.34 12.53 43.95
CA GLU A 637 -14.68 11.53 44.79
C GLU A 637 -13.23 11.29 44.31
N SER A 638 -12.42 10.69 45.18
CA SER A 638 -11.05 10.33 44.82
C SER A 638 -11.03 9.35 43.65
N PRO A 639 -10.25 9.58 42.58
CA PRO A 639 -10.14 8.67 41.44
C PRO A 639 -9.22 7.46 41.73
N LYS A 640 -8.81 7.22 42.98
CA LYS A 640 -7.81 6.20 43.34
C LYS A 640 -8.17 4.80 42.87
N GLU A 641 -9.42 4.38 43.06
CA GLU A 641 -9.89 3.06 42.62
C GLU A 641 -9.82 2.95 41.10
N PHE A 642 -10.33 3.96 40.38
CA PHE A 642 -10.23 4.02 38.91
C PHE A 642 -8.79 3.94 38.43
N MET A 643 -7.88 4.72 39.02
CA MET A 643 -6.46 4.72 38.67
C MET A 643 -5.81 3.35 38.89
N THR A 644 -6.14 2.68 40.00
CA THR A 644 -5.62 1.34 40.32
C THR A 644 -6.18 0.29 39.36
N THR A 645 -7.47 0.37 39.06
CA THR A 645 -8.21 -0.56 38.20
C THR A 645 -7.76 -0.49 36.74
N VAL A 646 -7.38 0.69 36.24
CA VAL A 646 -6.93 0.88 34.85
C VAL A 646 -5.41 0.76 34.73
N PHE A 647 -4.65 1.52 35.52
CA PHE A 647 -3.20 1.66 35.36
C PHE A 647 -2.39 0.78 36.32
N GLY A 648 -3.05 -0.05 37.13
CA GLY A 648 -2.42 -0.92 38.11
C GLY A 648 -1.99 -0.19 39.39
N ALA A 649 -1.61 -0.97 40.40
CA ALA A 649 -1.21 -0.45 41.70
C ALA A 649 0.02 0.47 41.65
N ASP A 650 0.92 0.27 40.68
CA ASP A 650 2.15 1.06 40.56
C ASP A 650 1.88 2.55 40.31
N LEU A 651 0.82 2.87 39.54
CA LEU A 651 0.39 4.24 39.31
C LEU A 651 -0.76 4.64 40.25
N GLY A 652 -1.68 3.71 40.55
CA GLY A 652 -2.80 3.89 41.47
C GLY A 652 -2.44 4.05 42.95
N SER A 653 -1.16 3.97 43.30
CA SER A 653 -0.62 4.27 44.64
C SER A 653 0.18 5.57 44.72
N ARG A 654 0.38 6.28 43.60
CA ARG A 654 1.19 7.50 43.55
C ARG A 654 0.32 8.73 43.77
N ASP A 655 0.51 9.42 44.90
CA ASP A 655 -0.26 10.61 45.27
C ASP A 655 -0.21 11.71 44.19
N GLN A 656 0.94 11.89 43.51
CA GLN A 656 1.05 12.87 42.42
C GLN A 656 0.05 12.59 41.29
N ALA A 657 -0.13 11.32 40.90
CA ALA A 657 -1.07 10.94 39.85
C ALA A 657 -2.52 11.03 40.34
N ILE A 658 -2.83 10.50 41.52
CA ILE A 658 -4.19 10.51 42.07
C ILE A 658 -4.68 11.94 42.29
N ASN A 659 -3.89 12.76 42.99
CA ASN A 659 -4.26 14.14 43.32
C ASN A 659 -4.24 15.03 42.09
N GLY A 660 -3.34 14.77 41.13
CA GLY A 660 -3.31 15.49 39.86
C GLY A 660 -4.57 15.24 39.04
N VAL A 661 -4.98 13.98 38.85
CA VAL A 661 -6.22 13.62 38.14
C VAL A 661 -7.44 14.18 38.87
N HIS A 662 -7.48 14.05 40.20
CA HIS A 662 -8.56 14.59 41.02
C HIS A 662 -8.71 16.11 40.82
N ARG A 663 -7.61 16.88 40.93
CA ARG A 663 -7.60 18.32 40.71
C ARG A 663 -8.11 18.69 39.30
N MET A 664 -7.58 18.03 38.27
CA MET A 664 -7.98 18.31 36.88
C MET A 664 -9.46 17.98 36.63
N LEU A 665 -9.96 16.89 37.21
CA LEU A 665 -11.36 16.52 37.12
C LEU A 665 -12.27 17.52 37.84
N THR A 666 -11.91 17.96 39.05
CA THR A 666 -12.63 19.02 39.78
C THR A 666 -12.76 20.27 38.93
N MET A 667 -11.64 20.78 38.41
CA MET A 667 -11.67 21.98 37.58
C MET A 667 -12.53 21.78 36.32
N MET A 668 -12.51 20.58 35.73
CA MET A 668 -13.30 20.28 34.54
C MET A 668 -14.80 20.28 34.83
N LEU A 669 -15.21 19.80 36.01
CA LEU A 669 -16.60 19.82 36.44
C LEU A 669 -17.07 21.23 36.83
N ASP A 670 -16.18 22.05 37.39
CA ASP A 670 -16.51 23.40 37.84
C ASP A 670 -16.62 24.41 36.70
N VAL A 671 -15.60 24.49 35.83
CA VAL A 671 -15.50 25.52 34.78
C VAL A 671 -15.77 25.00 33.36
N GLY A 672 -15.78 23.67 33.18
CA GLY A 672 -16.01 23.03 31.88
C GLY A 672 -14.75 22.84 31.01
N PRO A 673 -14.83 21.99 29.97
CA PRO A 673 -13.68 21.60 29.14
C PRO A 673 -13.12 22.76 28.30
N ASN A 674 -13.97 23.62 27.74
CA ASN A 674 -13.54 24.78 26.95
C ASN A 674 -12.76 25.79 27.80
N SER A 675 -13.28 26.14 28.98
CA SER A 675 -12.60 27.03 29.93
C SER A 675 -11.25 26.47 30.39
N LEU A 676 -11.15 25.14 30.58
CA LEU A 676 -9.87 24.50 30.89
C LEU A 676 -8.86 24.58 29.75
N LEU A 677 -9.28 24.38 28.51
CA LEU A 677 -8.40 24.57 27.35
C LEU A 677 -7.90 26.02 27.23
N GLU A 678 -8.77 27.00 27.50
CA GLU A 678 -8.36 28.40 27.57
C GLU A 678 -7.39 28.69 28.72
N LEU A 679 -7.65 28.13 29.90
CA LEU A 679 -6.79 28.26 31.07
C LEU A 679 -5.42 27.66 30.80
N LEU A 680 -5.34 26.50 30.14
CA LEU A 680 -4.07 25.89 29.74
C LEU A 680 -3.26 26.80 28.81
N ALA A 681 -3.93 27.53 27.91
CA ALA A 681 -3.28 28.47 27.01
C ALA A 681 -2.82 29.77 27.70
N LYS A 682 -3.55 30.22 28.73
CA LYS A 682 -3.27 31.47 29.47
C LYS A 682 -2.25 31.26 30.60
N ASP A 683 -2.39 30.18 31.36
CA ASP A 683 -1.56 29.83 32.52
C ASP A 683 -1.27 28.31 32.58
N PRO A 684 -0.31 27.83 31.78
CA PRO A 684 0.16 26.45 31.79
C PRO A 684 0.53 25.91 33.18
N GLU A 685 1.14 26.74 34.03
CA GLU A 685 1.73 26.29 35.30
C GLU A 685 0.69 25.76 36.28
N MET A 686 -0.57 26.17 36.15
CA MET A 686 -1.67 25.65 36.98
C MET A 686 -1.93 24.14 36.76
N PHE A 687 -1.55 23.62 35.59
CA PHE A 687 -1.63 22.18 35.30
C PHE A 687 -0.46 21.40 35.94
N TYR A 688 0.61 22.09 36.32
CA TYR A 688 1.86 21.54 36.85
C TYR A 688 2.10 22.02 38.29
N GLY A 689 1.54 21.31 39.27
CA GLY A 689 1.79 21.67 40.66
C GLY A 689 0.94 20.91 41.67
N ALA A 690 1.43 19.78 42.15
CA ALA A 690 1.04 19.28 43.48
C ALA A 690 1.92 19.89 44.60
N ASN A 691 3.12 20.40 44.26
CA ASN A 691 4.11 20.87 45.24
C ASN A 691 4.29 22.40 45.37
N ARG A 692 3.62 23.23 44.55
CA ARG A 692 3.69 24.71 44.67
C ARG A 692 2.66 25.31 45.63
N MET A 693 1.66 24.54 46.10
CA MET A 693 0.82 24.97 47.23
C MET A 693 1.48 24.59 48.56
N ARG A 694 2.63 25.22 48.89
CA ARG A 694 3.03 25.41 50.28
C ARG A 694 3.00 26.91 50.58
N CYS A 695 2.05 27.27 51.46
CA CYS A 695 2.00 28.50 52.24
C CYS A 695 2.50 29.78 51.55
N THR A 696 1.58 30.50 50.91
CA THR A 696 1.48 31.92 51.23
C THR A 696 0.20 32.10 52.03
N SER A 697 0.36 32.22 53.35
CA SER A 697 -0.65 32.82 54.20
C SER A 697 -0.91 34.23 53.67
N ILE A 698 -2.11 34.45 53.13
CA ILE A 698 -2.62 35.80 52.92
C ILE A 698 -3.07 36.29 54.31
N ASP A 699 -2.12 36.80 55.09
CA ASP A 699 -2.39 37.85 56.06
C ASP A 699 -1.87 39.14 55.40
N GLY A 700 -2.79 39.89 54.80
CA GLY A 700 -2.48 41.09 54.05
C GLY A 700 -3.74 41.63 53.38
N ASP A 701 -4.47 42.42 54.15
CA ASP A 701 -5.52 43.39 53.80
C ASP A 701 -6.18 43.30 52.42
N VAL A 702 -7.48 43.00 52.46
CA VAL A 702 -8.43 43.21 51.39
C VAL A 702 -8.56 44.72 51.15
N GLU A 703 -8.13 45.19 49.97
CA GLU A 703 -8.71 46.38 49.36
C GLU A 703 -9.52 45.96 48.13
N ASP A 704 -10.79 46.37 48.14
CA ASP A 704 -11.80 46.18 47.11
C ASP A 704 -11.31 46.62 45.73
N GLY A 705 -11.53 45.77 44.72
CA GLY A 705 -11.39 46.17 43.32
C GLY A 705 -11.18 45.02 42.36
N ASP A 706 -12.29 44.39 41.99
CA ASP A 706 -12.64 43.92 40.64
C ASP A 706 -13.21 42.51 40.62
N MET A 707 -14.54 42.49 40.53
CA MET A 707 -15.33 41.35 40.11
C MET A 707 -14.97 40.95 38.68
N PHE A 708 -14.54 39.70 38.50
CA PHE A 708 -14.96 38.88 37.37
C PHE A 708 -15.10 37.43 37.85
N PHE A 709 -16.33 36.91 37.86
CA PHE A 709 -16.64 35.49 37.79
C PHE A 709 -17.84 35.31 36.86
#